data_AF-A0A085NRT0-F1
#
_entry.id   AF-A0A085NRT0-F1
#
_cell.length_a   1.000
_cell.length_b   1.000
_cell.length_c   1.000
_cell.angle_alpha   90.00
_cell.angle_beta   90.00
_cell.angle_gamma   90.00
#
_symmetry.space_group_name_H-M   'P 1'
#
loop_
_entity.id
_entity.type
_entity.pdbx_description
1 polymer ?
#
loop_
_entity_poly.entity_id
_entity_poly.type
_entity_poly.pdbx_seq_one_letter_code
_entity_poly.pdbx_strand_id
1 'polypeptide(L)'
;MTMGKNIQFPIEMSMPWILTDHILESRNPAMIEYADRFAKFVNFVFSFRCALYQLDLYNDSAQCALVKFRKQFLYDEVEAEVNLGFDQFVCKLSHKIFAHYKQLASSILLDKRFKADCSAQGMCIPFVFNTRYATLMKQRHFQLLGRSIDLNHLLTQRINVALLKSLDLAINHFEANSITEIVALEGLITLNRLCHQLLKQHLPGLTDFNELFQEANHSVSAPYGRITLHVFWELNYDFLLSYCYNGATNRFVRSKVSSAASSVQRDSPPQATASYFWGSKDFNSAFSNLYAMYSGFLGAPHFHSLARLLKYQGIAVIMEELLKVSGNLLQNSILSALRKVITLVPKVCKLPRYDYGSPGVVSFYYAQLKKLVFNTDLQRDIFQSCRELGNTILFCLHLEKALTHEEVLDLVQSNAFIGNLPRPFCKANENPEIKIKRLEQKYANLHVTRTIGRYGTEKQVSLAQDGELLTRERLCCGLSIFEVLLSRMKNFLVDPIWFGSCPPTNSVMYIDECAEFHRLWSALQFVFCIPARENQVTIEETYGEGLNWCGCALVAMLDQRRRFEVVDFCYHVLRVFKVDGKDDNVPGIGQLSRMIERIRQFQLLNSAIFGVLCKYLKYGGLNNFMPLEKVQVFHPPAKNMHMQ
;
A
#
# COMPACT_ATOMS: atom_id res chain seq x y z
N MET A 1 45.95 48.08 -20.39
CA MET A 1 45.80 46.91 -21.28
C MET A 1 44.38 46.74 -21.83
N THR A 2 43.31 47.16 -21.15
CA THR A 2 41.93 47.06 -21.69
C THR A 2 41.43 48.32 -22.42
N MET A 3 42.16 49.44 -22.36
CA MET A 3 41.80 50.73 -23.01
C MET A 3 40.33 51.15 -22.79
N GLY A 4 39.83 51.02 -21.56
CA GLY A 4 38.45 51.39 -21.21
C GLY A 4 37.37 50.40 -21.68
N LYS A 5 37.72 49.31 -22.36
CA LYS A 5 36.76 48.29 -22.80
C LYS A 5 36.08 47.54 -21.65
N ASN A 6 36.81 47.31 -20.56
CA ASN A 6 36.29 46.63 -19.37
C ASN A 6 36.45 47.56 -18.17
N ILE A 7 35.31 47.88 -17.54
CA ILE A 7 35.26 48.64 -16.28
C ILE A 7 35.68 47.74 -15.11
N GLN A 8 35.28 46.46 -15.14
CA GLN A 8 35.69 45.42 -14.19
C GLN A 8 35.79 44.05 -14.87
N PHE A 9 36.51 43.10 -14.27
CA PHE A 9 36.54 41.71 -14.73
C PHE A 9 35.43 40.87 -14.09
N PRO A 10 34.87 39.87 -14.81
CA PRO A 10 33.89 38.96 -14.24
C PRO A 10 34.49 38.07 -13.14
N ILE A 11 33.65 37.57 -12.23
CA ILE A 11 34.08 36.74 -11.10
C ILE A 11 34.85 35.49 -11.53
N GLU A 12 34.55 34.94 -12.70
CA GLU A 12 35.25 33.79 -13.30
C GLU A 12 36.73 34.07 -13.61
N MET A 13 37.13 35.33 -13.66
CA MET A 13 38.52 35.78 -13.81
C MET A 13 39.14 36.23 -12.48
N SER A 14 38.37 36.24 -11.39
CA SER A 14 38.84 36.65 -10.07
C SER A 14 39.48 35.48 -9.32
N MET A 15 40.71 35.66 -8.87
CA MET A 15 41.50 34.59 -8.25
C MET A 15 40.84 33.97 -7.00
N PRO A 16 40.33 34.75 -6.02
CA PRO A 16 39.63 34.18 -4.87
C PRO A 16 38.43 33.32 -5.26
N TRP A 17 37.66 33.74 -6.27
CA TRP A 17 36.51 32.97 -6.76
C TRP A 17 36.95 31.72 -7.54
N ILE A 18 37.91 31.83 -8.46
CA ILE A 18 38.45 30.69 -9.23
C ILE A 18 38.90 29.57 -8.28
N LEU A 19 39.64 29.90 -7.22
CA LEU A 19 40.14 28.91 -6.26
C LEU A 19 39.00 28.30 -5.44
N THR A 20 38.05 29.12 -5.00
CA THR A 20 36.87 28.65 -4.26
C THR A 20 36.00 27.74 -5.13
N ASP A 21 35.71 28.16 -6.35
CA ASP A 21 34.84 27.45 -7.28
C ASP A 21 35.49 26.15 -7.75
N HIS A 22 36.81 26.13 -7.98
CA HIS A 22 37.53 24.91 -8.30
C HIS A 22 37.36 23.84 -7.20
N ILE A 23 37.41 24.23 -5.92
CA ILE A 23 37.14 23.32 -4.80
C ILE A 23 35.69 22.86 -4.84
N LEU A 24 34.75 23.77 -5.08
CA LEU A 24 33.31 23.48 -5.18
C LEU A 24 32.93 22.67 -6.41
N GLU A 25 33.71 22.63 -7.49
CA GLU A 25 33.40 21.88 -8.70
C GLU A 25 34.16 20.55 -8.74
N SER A 26 35.38 20.52 -8.20
CA SER A 26 36.19 19.31 -8.16
C SER A 26 35.43 18.13 -7.54
N ARG A 27 35.53 16.97 -8.20
CA ARG A 27 35.01 15.68 -7.71
C ARG A 27 36.02 14.93 -6.87
N ASN A 28 37.24 15.45 -6.74
CA ASN A 28 38.33 14.74 -6.09
C ASN A 28 38.11 14.81 -4.57
N PRO A 29 37.80 13.68 -3.90
CA PRO A 29 37.73 13.64 -2.45
C PRO A 29 39.04 14.12 -1.86
N ALA A 30 40.18 13.99 -2.57
CA ALA A 30 41.51 14.47 -2.19
C ALA A 30 41.80 15.96 -2.47
N MET A 31 40.99 16.76 -3.16
CA MET A 31 41.06 18.24 -3.09
C MET A 31 40.12 18.79 -2.01
N ILE A 32 39.13 17.97 -1.69
CA ILE A 32 38.32 17.98 -0.47
C ILE A 32 39.12 17.39 0.75
N GLU A 33 40.14 16.56 0.49
CA GLU A 33 41.02 15.77 1.37
C GLU A 33 42.50 15.92 0.95
N TYR A 34 42.98 17.12 0.60
CA TYR A 34 44.40 17.35 0.27
C TYR A 34 45.20 17.43 1.58
N ALA A 35 45.07 16.39 2.39
CA ALA A 35 45.74 16.19 3.67
C ALA A 35 45.58 14.75 4.19
N ASP A 36 45.66 13.70 3.36
CA ASP A 36 45.65 12.31 3.89
C ASP A 36 46.92 11.49 3.57
N ARG A 37 47.70 11.84 2.53
CA ARG A 37 49.06 11.25 2.35
C ARG A 37 50.20 12.04 2.99
N PHE A 38 49.99 13.32 3.30
CA PHE A 38 50.98 14.16 4.00
C PHE A 38 50.68 14.32 5.50
N ALA A 39 49.54 13.81 5.99
CA ALA A 39 49.06 14.00 7.36
C ALA A 39 49.34 12.82 8.32
N LYS A 40 50.40 12.05 8.08
CA LYS A 40 50.95 11.17 9.12
C LYS A 40 51.92 11.87 10.08
N PHE A 41 52.26 13.15 9.84
CA PHE A 41 53.29 13.84 10.63
C PHE A 41 52.91 15.20 11.23
N VAL A 42 51.72 15.75 10.96
CA VAL A 42 51.26 17.00 11.60
C VAL A 42 49.77 16.91 11.90
N ASN A 43 49.40 17.28 13.13
CA ASN A 43 48.04 17.26 13.69
C ASN A 43 46.95 17.81 12.73
N PHE A 44 45.96 16.96 12.46
CA PHE A 44 44.49 17.17 12.54
C PHE A 44 43.88 18.51 12.00
N VAL A 45 42.82 18.42 11.17
CA VAL A 45 41.80 19.47 10.84
C VAL A 45 41.93 20.30 9.54
N PHE A 46 42.75 19.94 8.53
CA PHE A 46 43.03 20.93 7.46
C PHE A 46 42.13 20.97 6.20
N SER A 47 41.37 19.93 5.85
CA SER A 47 41.07 19.78 4.41
C SER A 47 39.81 20.45 3.82
N PHE A 48 38.79 20.81 4.60
CA PHE A 48 37.65 21.62 4.12
C PHE A 48 37.62 23.04 4.68
N ARG A 49 38.57 23.38 5.57
CA ARG A 49 38.86 24.79 5.85
C ARG A 49 39.37 25.50 4.60
N CYS A 50 39.92 24.78 3.62
CA CYS A 50 40.44 25.31 2.37
C CYS A 50 39.45 26.22 1.64
N ALA A 51 38.17 25.86 1.51
CA ALA A 51 37.19 26.71 0.80
C ALA A 51 36.91 28.02 1.55
N LEU A 52 36.81 27.97 2.89
CA LEU A 52 36.65 29.17 3.71
C LEU A 52 37.94 30.00 3.75
N TYR A 53 39.11 29.37 3.68
CA TYR A 53 40.39 30.06 3.55
C TYR A 53 40.54 30.77 2.20
N GLN A 54 40.05 30.20 1.10
CA GLN A 54 40.05 30.91 -0.19
C GLN A 54 39.11 32.12 -0.16
N LEU A 55 37.95 32.00 0.52
CA LEU A 55 37.06 33.14 0.74
C LEU A 55 37.66 34.21 1.67
N ASP A 56 38.57 33.84 2.57
CA ASP A 56 39.27 34.77 3.46
C ASP A 56 40.20 35.75 2.69
N LEU A 57 40.62 35.40 1.46
CA LEU A 57 41.38 36.31 0.58
C LEU A 57 40.63 37.61 0.26
N TYR A 58 39.29 37.59 0.35
CA TYR A 58 38.49 38.80 0.24
C TYR A 58 38.66 39.72 1.45
N ASN A 59 38.88 39.19 2.65
CA ASN A 59 39.16 39.99 3.85
C ASN A 59 40.50 40.73 3.69
N ASP A 60 41.53 40.04 3.19
CA ASP A 60 42.83 40.64 2.91
C ASP A 60 42.72 41.76 1.86
N SER A 61 41.96 41.51 0.79
CA SER A 61 41.75 42.46 -0.30
C SER A 61 40.98 43.70 0.18
N ALA A 62 39.94 43.51 0.98
CA ALA A 62 39.16 44.60 1.56
C ALA A 62 39.98 45.42 2.57
N GLN A 63 40.76 44.76 3.43
CA GLN A 63 41.65 45.45 4.36
C GLN A 63 42.70 46.27 3.60
N CYS A 64 43.26 45.72 2.52
CA CYS A 64 44.21 46.43 1.66
C CYS A 64 43.56 47.66 1.00
N ALA A 65 42.34 47.52 0.45
CA ALA A 65 41.58 48.61 -0.15
C ALA A 65 41.31 49.76 0.84
N LEU A 66 40.92 49.43 2.07
CA LEU A 66 40.59 50.42 3.11
C LEU A 66 41.83 51.05 3.77
N VAL A 67 42.81 50.24 4.17
CA VAL A 67 43.94 50.70 5.01
C VAL A 67 45.12 51.18 4.18
N LYS A 68 45.49 50.45 3.12
CA LYS A 68 46.67 50.74 2.29
C LYS A 68 46.32 51.69 1.14
N PHE A 69 45.34 51.32 0.30
CA PHE A 69 44.97 52.14 -0.86
C PHE A 69 44.08 53.33 -0.51
N ARG A 70 43.27 53.21 0.56
CA ARG A 70 42.31 54.22 1.02
C ARG A 70 41.37 54.69 -0.10
N LYS A 71 40.83 53.74 -0.87
CA LYS A 71 39.90 53.99 -1.97
C LYS A 71 38.57 53.29 -1.73
N GLN A 72 37.49 54.06 -1.70
CA GLN A 72 36.15 53.53 -1.45
C GLN A 72 35.67 52.63 -2.59
N PHE A 73 35.79 53.07 -3.84
CA PHE A 73 35.32 52.28 -5.00
C PHE A 73 35.95 50.89 -5.09
N LEU A 74 37.21 50.71 -4.65
CA LEU A 74 37.85 49.39 -4.60
C LEU A 74 37.19 48.47 -3.55
N TYR A 75 36.78 49.03 -2.41
CA TYR A 75 36.05 48.27 -1.42
C TYR A 75 34.63 47.95 -1.91
N ASP A 76 33.95 48.91 -2.54
CA ASP A 76 32.59 48.71 -3.09
C ASP A 76 32.58 47.57 -4.14
N GLU A 77 33.61 47.50 -4.99
CA GLU A 77 33.78 46.41 -5.95
C GLU A 77 34.04 45.06 -5.27
N VAL A 78 34.91 45.01 -4.25
CA VAL A 78 35.18 43.78 -3.48
C VAL A 78 33.92 43.31 -2.75
N GLU A 79 33.15 44.20 -2.13
CA GLU A 79 31.91 43.87 -1.45
C GLU A 79 30.84 43.33 -2.41
N ALA A 80 30.70 43.95 -3.58
CA ALA A 80 29.79 43.49 -4.63
C ALA A 80 30.17 42.08 -5.13
N GLU A 81 31.47 41.83 -5.34
CA GLU A 81 31.97 40.52 -5.76
C GLU A 81 31.72 39.45 -4.69
N VAL A 82 32.01 39.76 -3.42
CA VAL A 82 31.78 38.84 -2.30
C VAL A 82 30.31 38.49 -2.15
N ASN A 83 29.39 39.45 -2.28
CA ASN A 83 27.95 39.15 -2.18
C ASN A 83 27.53 38.11 -3.24
N LEU A 84 27.93 38.30 -4.50
CA LEU A 84 27.61 37.37 -5.59
C LEU A 84 28.30 36.01 -5.41
N GLY A 85 29.60 36.01 -5.11
CA GLY A 85 30.38 34.80 -4.91
C GLY A 85 29.90 33.99 -3.71
N PHE A 86 29.56 34.65 -2.61
CA PHE A 86 29.07 33.98 -1.41
C PHE A 86 27.69 33.34 -1.62
N ASP A 87 26.76 34.01 -2.31
CA ASP A 87 25.47 33.43 -2.67
C ASP A 87 25.61 32.17 -3.54
N GLN A 88 26.51 32.21 -4.52
CA GLN A 88 26.83 31.05 -5.36
C GLN A 88 27.51 29.94 -4.55
N PHE A 89 28.43 30.29 -3.64
CA PHE A 89 29.10 29.35 -2.74
C PHE A 89 28.08 28.58 -1.90
N VAL A 90 27.18 29.28 -1.19
CA VAL A 90 26.15 28.64 -0.34
C VAL A 90 25.22 27.76 -1.20
N CYS A 91 24.85 28.21 -2.40
CA CYS A 91 24.03 27.45 -3.33
C CYS A 91 24.68 26.13 -3.76
N LYS A 92 25.88 26.21 -4.37
CA LYS A 92 26.64 25.04 -4.87
C LYS A 92 26.95 24.09 -3.71
N LEU A 93 27.34 24.61 -2.55
CA LEU A 93 27.64 23.81 -1.36
C LEU A 93 26.40 23.07 -0.83
N SER A 94 25.25 23.74 -0.71
CA SER A 94 24.02 23.08 -0.22
C SER A 94 23.57 21.94 -1.13
N HIS A 95 23.65 22.12 -2.46
CA HIS A 95 23.30 21.08 -3.43
C HIS A 95 24.24 19.89 -3.34
N LYS A 96 25.55 20.12 -3.20
CA LYS A 96 26.54 19.04 -3.04
C LYS A 96 26.35 18.28 -1.74
N ILE A 97 26.13 18.97 -0.62
CA ILE A 97 25.86 18.33 0.68
C ILE A 97 24.61 17.47 0.58
N PHE A 98 23.51 18.03 0.08
CA PHE A 98 22.25 17.29 -0.06
C PHE A 98 22.41 16.05 -0.95
N ALA A 99 23.01 16.20 -2.14
CA ALA A 99 23.25 15.09 -3.05
C ALA A 99 24.16 14.00 -2.45
N HIS A 100 25.20 14.39 -1.71
CA HIS A 100 26.10 13.47 -1.03
C HIS A 100 25.37 12.64 0.03
N TYR A 101 24.64 13.28 0.94
CA TYR A 101 23.92 12.57 2.01
C TYR A 101 22.76 11.72 1.45
N LYS A 102 22.15 12.13 0.34
CA LYS A 102 21.17 11.32 -0.38
C LYS A 102 21.80 10.05 -0.96
N GLN A 103 22.96 10.17 -1.61
CA GLN A 103 23.70 9.02 -2.14
C GLN A 103 24.21 8.11 -1.01
N LEU A 104 24.64 8.68 0.11
CA LEU A 104 25.04 7.92 1.30
C LEU A 104 23.87 7.11 1.86
N ALA A 105 22.69 7.72 2.03
CA ALA A 105 21.48 7.03 2.47
C ALA A 105 21.10 5.88 1.50
N SER A 106 21.21 6.13 0.20
CA SER A 106 20.99 5.13 -0.85
C SER A 106 21.97 3.96 -0.76
N SER A 107 23.25 4.24 -0.52
CA SER A 107 24.29 3.22 -0.35
C SER A 107 24.07 2.37 0.91
N ILE A 108 23.53 2.96 1.99
CA ILE A 108 23.23 2.25 3.24
C ILE A 108 22.01 1.33 3.09
N LEU A 109 20.97 1.78 2.39
CA LEU A 109 19.71 1.04 2.24
C LEU A 109 19.75 -0.01 1.12
N LEU A 110 20.65 0.14 0.15
CA LEU A 110 20.76 -0.82 -0.94
C LEU A 110 21.16 -2.20 -0.41
N ASP A 111 20.47 -3.24 -0.89
CA ASP A 111 20.73 -4.60 -0.43
C ASP A 111 22.19 -5.02 -0.74
N LYS A 112 22.85 -5.56 0.29
CA LYS A 112 24.25 -5.92 0.24
C LYS A 112 24.49 -7.12 -0.67
N ARG A 113 23.53 -8.05 -0.76
CA ARG A 113 23.63 -9.23 -1.65
C ARG A 113 23.48 -8.79 -3.10
N PHE A 114 22.45 -8.01 -3.41
CA PHE A 114 22.28 -7.40 -4.72
C PHE A 114 23.53 -6.66 -5.19
N LYS A 115 24.16 -5.85 -4.32
CA LYS A 115 25.41 -5.15 -4.64
C LYS A 115 26.57 -6.09 -4.95
N ALA A 116 26.69 -7.20 -4.22
CA ALA A 116 27.72 -8.21 -4.48
C ALA A 116 27.49 -8.93 -5.81
N ASP A 117 26.24 -9.26 -6.13
CA ASP A 117 25.86 -9.92 -7.39
C ASP A 117 26.12 -9.01 -8.60
N CYS A 118 25.79 -7.72 -8.50
CA CYS A 118 26.13 -6.73 -9.53
C CYS A 118 27.65 -6.65 -9.75
N SER A 119 28.43 -6.63 -8.66
CA SER A 119 29.89 -6.61 -8.75
C SER A 119 30.46 -7.86 -9.41
N ALA A 120 29.87 -9.04 -9.16
CA ALA A 120 30.25 -10.28 -9.81
C ALA A 120 29.96 -10.28 -11.31
N GLN A 121 28.92 -9.56 -11.73
CA GLN A 121 28.56 -9.35 -13.14
C GLN A 121 29.31 -8.17 -13.80
N GLY A 122 30.27 -7.55 -13.11
CA GLY A 122 31.05 -6.41 -13.63
C GLY A 122 30.34 -5.06 -13.54
N MET A 123 29.14 -4.98 -12.94
CA MET A 123 28.44 -3.73 -12.67
C MET A 123 28.83 -3.18 -11.29
N CYS A 124 29.70 -2.17 -11.24
CA CYS A 124 30.16 -1.58 -9.99
C CYS A 124 29.24 -0.42 -9.56
N ILE A 125 28.37 -0.67 -8.58
CA ILE A 125 27.59 0.39 -7.93
C ILE A 125 28.51 1.10 -6.92
N PRO A 126 28.70 2.43 -7.02
CA PRO A 126 29.68 3.14 -6.20
C PRO A 126 29.39 2.97 -4.71
N PHE A 127 30.45 2.72 -3.92
CA PHE A 127 30.39 2.85 -2.47
C PHE A 127 30.64 4.31 -2.10
N VAL A 128 29.71 4.89 -1.34
CA VAL A 128 29.78 6.29 -0.94
C VAL A 128 30.29 6.34 0.49
N PHE A 129 31.50 6.87 0.67
CA PHE A 129 32.07 7.08 2.01
C PHE A 129 31.52 8.35 2.64
N ASN A 130 31.52 8.40 3.98
CA ASN A 130 31.15 9.62 4.68
C ASN A 130 32.23 10.68 4.46
N THR A 131 31.88 11.80 3.84
CA THR A 131 32.81 12.91 3.53
C THR A 131 32.86 13.90 4.68
N ARG A 132 33.91 14.73 4.71
CA ARG A 132 34.17 15.70 5.79
C ARG A 132 33.35 17.00 5.65
N TYR A 133 32.09 16.96 5.20
CA TYR A 133 31.22 18.16 5.20
C TYR A 133 30.84 18.64 6.62
N ALA A 134 31.02 17.79 7.63
CA ALA A 134 30.68 18.07 9.01
C ALA A 134 31.34 19.36 9.56
N THR A 135 32.56 19.71 9.14
CA THR A 135 33.24 20.94 9.62
C THR A 135 32.62 22.20 9.05
N LEU A 136 32.17 22.19 7.79
CA LEU A 136 31.49 23.31 7.15
C LEU A 136 30.08 23.49 7.74
N MET A 137 29.35 22.39 7.88
CA MET A 137 28.01 22.43 8.46
C MET A 137 28.02 22.90 9.92
N LYS A 138 29.11 22.73 10.67
CA LYS A 138 29.22 23.22 12.05
C LYS A 138 29.58 24.70 12.19
N GLN A 139 29.92 25.41 11.10
CA GLN A 139 30.32 26.82 11.18
C GLN A 139 29.12 27.72 11.51
N ARG A 140 29.19 28.43 12.64
CA ARG A 140 28.16 29.38 13.10
C ARG A 140 28.58 30.84 13.03
N HIS A 141 29.87 31.12 12.88
CA HIS A 141 30.43 32.48 12.94
C HIS A 141 31.62 32.65 11.98
N PHE A 142 31.36 32.58 10.68
CA PHE A 142 32.39 32.85 9.67
C PHE A 142 32.55 34.37 9.48
N GLN A 143 33.77 34.89 9.66
CA GLN A 143 34.04 36.32 9.54
C GLN A 143 34.37 36.67 8.08
N LEU A 144 33.54 37.49 7.46
CA LEU A 144 33.74 37.93 6.07
C LEU A 144 33.30 39.39 5.91
N LEU A 145 34.22 40.24 5.46
CA LEU A 145 34.07 41.69 5.31
C LEU A 145 33.49 42.37 6.57
N GLY A 146 33.95 41.93 7.76
CA GLY A 146 33.48 42.43 9.05
C GLY A 146 32.10 41.90 9.49
N ARG A 147 31.45 41.06 8.68
CA ARG A 147 30.19 40.39 9.02
C ARG A 147 30.47 39.04 9.66
N SER A 148 29.70 38.68 10.69
CA SER A 148 29.68 37.32 11.24
C SER A 148 28.55 36.52 10.59
N ILE A 149 28.88 35.59 9.71
CA ILE A 149 27.92 34.81 8.93
C ILE A 149 27.69 33.43 9.56
N ASP A 150 26.43 33.08 9.80
CA ASP A 150 26.02 31.73 10.23
C ASP A 150 25.78 30.82 9.02
N LEU A 151 26.83 30.09 8.62
CA LEU A 151 26.74 29.15 7.49
C LEU A 151 25.83 27.96 7.81
N ASN A 152 25.78 27.49 9.06
CA ASN A 152 24.88 26.43 9.49
C ASN A 152 23.42 26.81 9.24
N HIS A 153 23.04 28.04 9.59
CA HIS A 153 21.68 28.52 9.37
C HIS A 153 21.34 28.59 7.88
N LEU A 154 22.22 29.17 7.05
CA LEU A 154 22.00 29.29 5.60
C LEU A 154 21.90 27.93 4.90
N LEU A 155 22.74 26.97 5.30
CA LEU A 155 22.68 25.60 4.81
C LEU A 155 21.38 24.91 5.22
N THR A 156 20.96 25.09 6.47
CA THR A 156 19.72 24.51 7.01
C THR A 156 18.51 24.98 6.22
N GLN A 157 18.41 26.28 5.91
CA GLN A 157 17.31 26.84 5.11
C GLN A 157 17.21 26.17 3.74
N ARG A 158 18.33 26.08 3.00
CA ARG A 158 18.35 25.50 1.65
C ARG A 158 18.13 23.99 1.65
N ILE A 159 18.65 23.28 2.64
CA ILE A 159 18.49 21.83 2.76
C ILE A 159 17.04 21.47 3.14
N ASN A 160 16.37 22.26 3.98
CA ASN A 160 14.93 22.08 4.24
C ASN A 160 14.12 22.17 2.94
N VAL A 161 14.38 23.19 2.10
CA VAL A 161 13.71 23.33 0.79
C VAL A 161 14.01 22.13 -0.13
N ALA A 162 15.25 21.65 -0.15
CA ALA A 162 15.64 20.51 -0.96
C ALA A 162 14.98 19.19 -0.49
N LEU A 163 14.85 18.98 0.82
CA LEU A 163 14.15 17.84 1.41
C LEU A 163 12.66 17.88 1.09
N LEU A 164 12.01 19.04 1.28
CA LEU A 164 10.61 19.22 0.94
C LEU A 164 10.36 18.94 -0.54
N LYS A 165 11.21 19.48 -1.42
CA LYS A 165 11.17 19.21 -2.87
C LYS A 165 11.36 17.73 -3.20
N SER A 166 12.25 17.02 -2.50
CA SER A 166 12.46 15.58 -2.71
C SER A 166 11.25 14.74 -2.29
N LEU A 167 10.56 15.13 -1.22
CA LEU A 167 9.32 14.49 -0.77
C LEU A 167 8.16 14.78 -1.73
N ASP A 168 8.00 16.03 -2.15
CA ASP A 168 6.99 16.43 -3.12
C ASP A 168 7.15 15.67 -4.46
N LEU A 169 8.39 15.60 -4.99
CA LEU A 169 8.69 14.83 -6.20
C LEU A 169 8.42 13.32 -6.03
N ALA A 170 8.63 12.76 -4.84
CA ALA A 170 8.31 11.36 -4.56
C ALA A 170 6.80 11.10 -4.65
N ILE A 171 5.98 12.00 -4.09
CA ILE A 171 4.52 11.90 -4.12
C ILE A 171 3.99 12.15 -5.54
N ASN A 172 4.48 13.19 -6.24
CA ASN A 172 4.17 13.45 -7.64
C ASN A 172 4.49 12.23 -8.53
N HIS A 173 5.61 11.55 -8.28
CA HIS A 173 5.96 10.34 -9.02
C HIS A 173 4.97 9.20 -8.76
N PHE A 174 4.44 9.06 -7.53
CA PHE A 174 3.41 8.07 -7.24
C PHE A 174 2.08 8.41 -7.92
N GLU A 175 1.67 9.69 -7.92
CA GLU A 175 0.45 10.17 -8.60
C GLU A 175 0.46 9.92 -10.12
N ALA A 176 1.64 9.94 -10.73
CA ALA A 176 1.82 9.64 -12.15
C ALA A 176 1.78 8.13 -12.49
N ASN A 177 1.75 7.24 -11.49
CA ASN A 177 1.86 5.80 -11.68
C ASN A 177 0.73 5.01 -11.02
N SER A 178 0.66 3.71 -11.33
CA SER A 178 -0.34 2.81 -10.76
C SER A 178 -0.11 2.51 -9.28
N ILE A 179 -1.15 2.01 -8.60
CA ILE A 179 -1.12 1.64 -7.17
C ILE A 179 0.04 0.70 -6.75
N THR A 180 0.62 -0.09 -7.66
CA THR A 180 1.75 -0.98 -7.36
C THR A 180 3.04 -0.21 -7.00
N GLU A 181 3.20 1.02 -7.49
CA GLU A 181 4.35 1.88 -7.17
C GLU A 181 4.38 2.39 -5.72
N ILE A 182 3.36 2.09 -4.92
CA ILE A 182 3.33 2.47 -3.51
C ILE A 182 4.51 1.89 -2.71
N VAL A 183 5.01 0.72 -3.11
CA VAL A 183 6.18 0.09 -2.48
C VAL A 183 7.45 0.90 -2.77
N ALA A 184 7.60 1.40 -4.00
CA ALA A 184 8.70 2.27 -4.39
C ALA A 184 8.62 3.64 -3.70
N LEU A 185 7.41 4.21 -3.60
CA LEU A 185 7.15 5.43 -2.85
C LEU A 185 7.60 5.29 -1.38
N GLU A 186 7.19 4.21 -0.73
CA GLU A 186 7.58 3.93 0.66
C GLU A 186 9.11 3.81 0.81
N GLY A 187 9.76 3.12 -0.12
CA GLY A 187 11.22 3.03 -0.16
C GLY A 187 11.88 4.41 -0.28
N LEU A 188 11.32 5.28 -1.11
CA LEU A 188 11.83 6.63 -1.35
C LEU A 188 11.59 7.56 -0.15
N ILE A 189 10.46 7.43 0.55
CA ILE A 189 10.17 8.11 1.82
C ILE A 189 11.15 7.65 2.90
N THR A 190 11.41 6.34 2.99
CA THR A 190 12.37 5.76 3.95
C THR A 190 13.77 6.28 3.70
N LEU A 191 14.18 6.39 2.43
CA LEU A 191 15.45 6.98 2.04
C LEU A 191 15.53 8.47 2.39
N ASN A 192 14.48 9.24 2.13
CA ASN A 192 14.40 10.63 2.57
C ASN A 192 14.49 10.78 4.08
N ARG A 193 13.84 9.89 4.84
CA ARG A 193 13.92 9.86 6.31
C ARG A 193 15.34 9.57 6.79
N LEU A 194 16.04 8.61 6.19
CA LEU A 194 17.43 8.33 6.53
C LEU A 194 18.35 9.51 6.16
N CYS A 195 18.16 10.12 4.99
CA CYS A 195 18.89 11.32 4.58
C CYS A 195 18.71 12.46 5.59
N HIS A 196 17.47 12.73 6.01
CA HIS A 196 17.15 13.70 7.05
C HIS A 196 17.82 13.37 8.38
N GLN A 197 17.80 12.11 8.83
CA GLN A 197 18.46 11.68 10.06
C GLN A 197 19.98 11.92 10.02
N LEU A 198 20.63 11.62 8.89
CA LEU A 198 22.07 11.85 8.72
C LEU A 198 22.41 13.35 8.71
N LEU A 199 21.57 14.18 8.09
CA LEU A 199 21.76 15.62 8.05
C LEU A 199 21.47 16.29 9.41
N LYS A 200 20.45 15.83 10.15
CA LYS A 200 20.04 16.36 11.46
C LYS A 200 21.10 16.20 12.55
N GLN A 201 22.01 15.25 12.39
CA GLN A 201 23.21 15.12 13.27
C GLN A 201 24.16 16.33 13.17
N HIS A 202 24.17 17.04 12.05
CA HIS A 202 25.04 18.19 11.80
C HIS A 202 24.28 19.52 11.73
N LEU A 203 23.01 19.47 11.33
CA LEU A 203 22.10 20.61 11.18
C LEU A 203 20.92 20.45 12.14
N PRO A 204 21.07 20.85 13.42
CA PRO A 204 20.01 20.66 14.41
C PRO A 204 18.77 21.52 14.15
N GLY A 205 18.90 22.59 13.34
CA GLY A 205 17.80 23.48 12.96
C GLY A 205 16.90 22.94 11.84
N LEU A 206 17.13 21.71 11.34
CA LEU A 206 16.25 21.11 10.35
C LEU A 206 14.86 20.84 10.95
N THR A 207 13.83 21.17 10.17
CA THR A 207 12.43 20.93 10.52
C THR A 207 12.20 19.43 10.76
N ASP A 208 11.21 19.05 11.57
CA ASP A 208 10.97 17.64 11.79
C ASP A 208 10.57 16.92 10.50
N PHE A 209 10.99 15.67 10.36
CA PHE A 209 10.70 14.91 9.15
C PHE A 209 9.19 14.73 8.94
N ASN A 210 8.43 14.52 10.02
CA ASN A 210 7.00 14.30 9.92
C ASN A 210 6.26 15.56 9.48
N GLU A 211 6.70 16.74 9.92
CA GLU A 211 6.15 18.03 9.49
C GLU A 211 6.42 18.26 7.99
N LEU A 212 7.67 18.07 7.54
CA LEU A 212 8.03 18.16 6.12
C LEU A 212 7.25 17.17 5.26
N PHE A 213 7.03 15.95 5.74
CA PHE A 213 6.26 14.94 5.04
C PHE A 213 4.76 15.29 4.97
N GLN A 214 4.18 15.79 6.07
CA GLN A 214 2.79 16.24 6.10
C GLN A 214 2.57 17.44 5.18
N GLU A 215 3.52 18.37 5.14
CA GLU A 215 3.50 19.50 4.22
C GLU A 215 3.53 19.04 2.76
N ALA A 216 4.49 18.19 2.37
CA ALA A 216 4.56 17.66 1.00
C ALA A 216 3.32 16.84 0.60
N ASN A 217 2.73 16.12 1.55
CA ASN A 217 1.52 15.32 1.35
C ASN A 217 0.23 16.15 1.43
N HIS A 218 0.31 17.47 1.64
CA HIS A 218 -0.82 18.38 1.86
C HIS A 218 -1.76 17.94 3.00
N SER A 219 -1.25 17.26 4.02
CA SER A 219 -2.03 16.75 5.16
C SER A 219 -1.89 17.62 6.44
N VAL A 220 -1.57 18.90 6.28
CA VAL A 220 -1.48 19.88 7.40
C VAL A 220 -2.83 20.58 7.59
N SER A 221 -3.35 21.18 6.52
CA SER A 221 -4.63 21.89 6.51
C SER A 221 -5.81 21.03 6.04
N ALA A 222 -5.53 19.91 5.37
CA ALA A 222 -6.53 18.97 4.90
C ALA A 222 -6.51 17.67 5.72
N PRO A 223 -7.68 17.04 5.94
CA PRO A 223 -7.77 15.79 6.69
C PRO A 223 -7.14 14.61 5.95
N TYR A 224 -7.05 14.67 4.62
CA TYR A 224 -6.55 13.59 3.78
C TYR A 224 -5.44 14.10 2.88
N GLY A 225 -4.30 13.42 2.94
CA GLY A 225 -3.17 13.74 2.09
C GLY A 225 -3.31 13.19 0.69
N ARG A 226 -2.48 13.72 -0.21
CA ARG A 226 -2.34 13.35 -1.61
C ARG A 226 -2.22 11.85 -1.85
N ILE A 227 -1.41 11.15 -1.06
CA ILE A 227 -1.23 9.68 -1.17
C ILE A 227 -2.56 8.95 -0.97
N THR A 228 -3.38 9.37 0.01
CA THR A 228 -4.67 8.73 0.29
C THR A 228 -5.66 8.93 -0.86
N LEU A 229 -5.70 10.16 -1.40
CA LEU A 229 -6.56 10.51 -2.53
C LEU A 229 -6.17 9.74 -3.79
N HIS A 230 -4.86 9.63 -4.08
CA HIS A 230 -4.38 8.87 -5.23
C HIS A 230 -4.67 7.37 -5.10
N VAL A 231 -4.48 6.79 -3.92
CA VAL A 231 -4.86 5.38 -3.68
C VAL A 231 -6.34 5.17 -3.96
N PHE A 232 -7.22 6.03 -3.45
CA PHE A 232 -8.65 5.92 -3.72
C PHE A 232 -8.99 6.06 -5.21
N TRP A 233 -8.33 7.00 -5.89
CA TRP A 233 -8.50 7.21 -7.33
C TRP A 233 -8.08 5.97 -8.14
N GLU A 234 -6.90 5.42 -7.86
CA GLU A 234 -6.40 4.19 -8.49
C GLU A 234 -7.30 2.98 -8.20
N LEU A 235 -7.89 2.91 -7.01
CA LEU A 235 -8.84 1.85 -6.68
C LEU A 235 -10.06 1.88 -7.61
N ASN A 236 -10.68 3.05 -7.75
CA ASN A 236 -11.90 3.21 -8.55
C ASN A 236 -11.66 3.07 -10.05
N TYR A 237 -10.57 3.64 -10.56
CA TYR A 237 -10.37 3.78 -12.01
C TYR A 237 -9.47 2.70 -12.63
N ASP A 238 -8.65 1.98 -11.86
CA ASP A 238 -7.82 0.89 -12.40
C ASP A 238 -8.00 -0.43 -11.64
N PHE A 239 -7.80 -0.46 -10.33
CA PHE A 239 -7.68 -1.71 -9.58
C PHE A 239 -8.95 -2.58 -9.66
N LEU A 240 -10.11 -2.02 -9.27
CA LEU A 240 -11.36 -2.77 -9.21
C LEU A 240 -11.78 -3.29 -10.59
N LEU A 241 -11.52 -2.50 -11.63
CA LEU A 241 -11.89 -2.78 -13.02
C LEU A 241 -10.95 -3.78 -13.70
N SER A 242 -9.65 -3.74 -13.39
CA SER A 242 -8.59 -4.34 -14.23
C SER A 242 -7.80 -5.47 -13.56
N TYR A 243 -7.96 -5.73 -12.27
CA TYR A 243 -7.23 -6.79 -11.57
C TYR A 243 -8.04 -8.07 -11.32
N CYS A 244 -7.35 -9.21 -11.33
CA CYS A 244 -7.87 -10.56 -11.12
C CYS A 244 -7.21 -11.14 -9.88
N TYR A 245 -8.01 -11.49 -8.87
CA TYR A 245 -7.51 -12.13 -7.67
C TYR A 245 -7.24 -13.63 -7.88
N ASN A 246 -6.12 -14.11 -7.35
CA ASN A 246 -5.75 -15.52 -7.27
C ASN A 246 -5.50 -15.88 -5.80
N GLY A 247 -6.38 -16.69 -5.22
CA GLY A 247 -6.37 -17.08 -3.81
C GLY A 247 -5.28 -18.07 -3.47
N ALA A 248 -4.82 -18.88 -4.42
CA ALA A 248 -3.69 -19.81 -4.20
C ALA A 248 -2.37 -19.06 -3.95
N THR A 249 -2.17 -17.93 -4.65
CA THR A 249 -0.97 -17.09 -4.50
C THR A 249 -1.17 -15.89 -3.56
N ASN A 250 -2.42 -15.58 -3.18
CA ASN A 250 -2.82 -14.36 -2.49
C ASN A 250 -2.33 -13.09 -3.21
N ARG A 251 -2.46 -13.07 -4.55
CA ARG A 251 -2.04 -11.96 -5.40
C ARG A 251 -3.13 -11.57 -6.39
N PHE A 252 -3.15 -10.29 -6.74
CA PHE A 252 -3.92 -9.74 -7.83
C PHE A 252 -2.98 -9.53 -9.03
N VAL A 253 -3.43 -9.92 -10.21
CA VAL A 253 -2.71 -9.73 -11.47
C VAL A 253 -3.61 -9.03 -12.47
N ARG A 254 -3.05 -8.26 -13.39
CA ARG A 254 -3.86 -7.55 -14.38
C ARG A 254 -4.53 -8.54 -15.34
N SER A 255 -5.81 -8.32 -15.66
CA SER A 255 -6.53 -9.11 -16.66
C SER A 255 -5.90 -8.89 -18.03
N LYS A 256 -5.66 -9.99 -18.75
CA LYS A 256 -5.15 -9.97 -20.14
C LYS A 256 -6.18 -9.44 -21.14
N VAL A 257 -7.46 -9.44 -20.75
CA VAL A 257 -8.62 -9.14 -21.61
C VAL A 257 -9.21 -7.76 -21.32
N SER A 258 -8.80 -7.09 -20.23
CA SER A 258 -9.14 -5.68 -20.00
C SER A 258 -8.63 -4.87 -21.18
N SER A 259 -9.57 -4.42 -22.00
CA SER A 259 -9.32 -3.73 -23.27
C SER A 259 -8.30 -2.62 -23.08
N ALA A 260 -7.31 -2.54 -23.97
CA ALA A 260 -6.33 -1.44 -24.02
C ALA A 260 -6.99 -0.04 -24.07
N ALA A 261 -8.29 0.03 -24.36
CA ALA A 261 -9.12 1.24 -24.30
C ALA A 261 -9.41 1.76 -22.86
N SER A 262 -9.06 1.00 -21.82
CA SER A 262 -9.21 1.37 -20.40
C SER A 262 -7.89 1.74 -19.73
N SER A 263 -6.84 2.06 -20.50
CA SER A 263 -5.64 2.65 -19.93
C SER A 263 -5.99 4.02 -19.36
N VAL A 264 -6.07 4.07 -18.04
CA VAL A 264 -6.21 5.32 -17.29
C VAL A 264 -5.12 6.28 -17.78
N GLN A 265 -5.53 7.42 -18.37
CA GLN A 265 -4.58 8.47 -18.77
C GLN A 265 -4.01 9.07 -17.50
N ARG A 266 -2.70 8.87 -17.29
CA ARG A 266 -1.95 9.44 -16.18
C ARG A 266 -1.09 10.57 -16.71
N ASP A 267 -0.87 11.56 -15.87
CA ASP A 267 0.10 12.61 -16.16
C ASP A 267 1.50 12.03 -16.26
N SER A 268 2.35 12.68 -17.06
CA SER A 268 3.74 12.24 -17.22
C SER A 268 4.50 12.42 -15.90
N PRO A 269 5.37 11.46 -15.52
CA PRO A 269 6.12 11.55 -14.28
C PRO A 269 7.04 12.78 -14.27
N PRO A 270 7.25 13.42 -13.10
CA PRO A 270 8.03 14.64 -12.99
C PRO A 270 9.50 14.40 -13.35
N GLN A 271 10.08 15.27 -14.18
CA GLN A 271 11.51 15.24 -14.49
C GLN A 271 12.29 16.10 -13.49
N ALA A 272 13.19 15.46 -12.74
CA ALA A 272 14.08 16.15 -11.81
C ALA A 272 15.49 15.52 -11.79
N THR A 273 16.46 16.25 -11.25
CA THR A 273 17.82 15.75 -11.05
C THR A 273 17.82 14.49 -10.20
N ALA A 274 18.65 13.51 -10.53
CA ALA A 274 18.75 12.22 -9.82
C ALA A 274 18.98 12.38 -8.30
N SER A 275 19.58 13.49 -7.86
CA SER A 275 19.77 13.85 -6.46
C SER A 275 18.47 13.96 -5.66
N TYR A 276 17.34 14.24 -6.30
CA TYR A 276 16.04 14.34 -5.62
C TYR A 276 15.29 13.00 -5.54
N PHE A 277 15.72 11.98 -6.29
CA PHE A 277 15.15 10.62 -6.26
C PHE A 277 16.02 9.68 -5.43
N TRP A 278 16.81 8.79 -6.04
CA TRP A 278 17.68 7.83 -5.34
C TRP A 278 19.14 8.33 -5.25
N GLY A 279 19.40 9.62 -5.47
CA GLY A 279 20.70 10.25 -5.24
C GLY A 279 21.63 10.30 -6.45
N SER A 280 21.75 9.23 -7.23
CA SER A 280 22.56 9.19 -8.47
C SER A 280 21.85 8.41 -9.59
N LYS A 281 22.36 8.51 -10.82
CA LYS A 281 21.82 7.74 -11.96
C LYS A 281 21.96 6.23 -11.74
N ASP A 282 23.09 5.80 -11.17
CA ASP A 282 23.36 4.38 -10.88
C ASP A 282 22.41 3.85 -9.80
N PHE A 283 22.19 4.62 -8.72
CA PHE A 283 21.23 4.26 -7.68
C PHE A 283 19.79 4.29 -8.21
N ASN A 284 19.43 5.25 -9.05
CA ASN A 284 18.11 5.28 -9.69
C ASN A 284 17.88 3.98 -10.48
N SER A 285 18.82 3.58 -11.33
CA SER A 285 18.70 2.33 -12.08
C SER A 285 18.62 1.10 -11.17
N ALA A 286 19.45 1.03 -10.14
CA ALA A 286 19.46 -0.07 -9.17
C ALA A 286 18.11 -0.22 -8.45
N PHE A 287 17.59 0.88 -7.88
CA PHE A 287 16.30 0.84 -7.17
C PHE A 287 15.13 0.64 -8.12
N SER A 288 15.13 1.23 -9.33
CA SER A 288 14.11 0.96 -10.34
C SER A 288 14.05 -0.53 -10.70
N ASN A 289 15.20 -1.20 -10.85
CA ASN A 289 15.23 -2.65 -11.10
C ASN A 289 14.72 -3.47 -9.89
N LEU A 290 15.05 -3.04 -8.67
CA LEU A 290 14.55 -3.70 -7.45
C LEU A 290 13.03 -3.58 -7.32
N TYR A 291 12.49 -2.38 -7.54
CA TYR A 291 11.06 -2.12 -7.40
C TYR A 291 10.23 -2.60 -8.60
N ALA A 292 10.84 -2.77 -9.78
CA ALA A 292 10.19 -3.39 -10.94
C ALA A 292 9.69 -4.82 -10.65
N MET A 293 10.26 -5.53 -9.67
CA MET A 293 9.76 -6.84 -9.23
C MET A 293 8.35 -6.78 -8.60
N TYR A 294 7.90 -5.60 -8.16
CA TYR A 294 6.60 -5.38 -7.54
C TYR A 294 5.55 -4.84 -8.53
N SER A 295 5.92 -4.40 -9.73
CA SER A 295 4.98 -3.79 -10.67
C SER A 295 3.99 -4.79 -11.30
N GLY A 296 4.37 -6.07 -11.41
CA GLY A 296 3.60 -7.09 -12.10
C GLY A 296 2.41 -7.68 -11.32
N PHE A 297 2.24 -7.33 -10.04
CA PHE A 297 1.16 -7.86 -9.21
C PHE A 297 0.83 -6.90 -8.04
N LEU A 298 -0.33 -7.06 -7.43
CA LEU A 298 -0.65 -6.47 -6.12
C LEU A 298 -0.84 -7.59 -5.09
N GLY A 299 -0.29 -7.45 -3.89
CA GLY A 299 -0.31 -8.51 -2.88
C GLY A 299 0.20 -8.02 -1.53
N ALA A 300 0.56 -8.95 -0.64
CA ALA A 300 0.99 -8.64 0.72
C ALA A 300 1.93 -7.41 0.86
N PRO A 301 3.07 -7.28 0.15
CA PRO A 301 3.97 -6.14 0.33
C PRO A 301 3.27 -4.79 0.10
N HIS A 302 2.43 -4.71 -0.93
CA HIS A 302 1.64 -3.52 -1.27
C HIS A 302 0.64 -3.18 -0.16
N PHE A 303 -0.08 -4.17 0.38
CA PHE A 303 -1.04 -3.95 1.46
C PHE A 303 -0.37 -3.48 2.76
N HIS A 304 0.85 -3.94 3.07
CA HIS A 304 1.59 -3.44 4.23
C HIS A 304 2.08 -2.00 4.01
N SER A 305 2.56 -1.65 2.81
CA SER A 305 2.91 -0.26 2.46
C SER A 305 1.67 0.66 2.50
N LEU A 306 0.52 0.18 2.00
CA LEU A 306 -0.77 0.88 2.12
C LEU A 306 -1.12 1.13 3.59
N ALA A 307 -1.08 0.10 4.43
CA ALA A 307 -1.41 0.23 5.86
C ALA A 307 -0.51 1.25 6.58
N ARG A 308 0.80 1.24 6.33
CA ARG A 308 1.77 2.15 6.94
C ARG A 308 1.63 3.60 6.47
N LEU A 309 1.36 3.84 5.18
CA LEU A 309 1.24 5.18 4.61
C LEU A 309 -0.14 5.83 4.86
N LEU A 310 -1.23 5.06 4.75
CA LEU A 310 -2.59 5.56 4.95
C LEU A 310 -2.92 5.80 6.42
N LYS A 311 -2.36 4.97 7.31
CA LYS A 311 -2.71 4.93 8.74
C LYS A 311 -4.21 4.71 8.96
N TYR A 312 -4.67 4.75 10.21
CA TYR A 312 -6.08 4.51 10.55
C TYR A 312 -7.05 5.46 9.82
N GLN A 313 -6.72 6.75 9.76
CA GLN A 313 -7.60 7.76 9.17
C GLN A 313 -7.77 7.54 7.66
N GLY A 314 -6.69 7.29 6.91
CA GLY A 314 -6.77 7.03 5.47
C GLY A 314 -7.49 5.72 5.16
N ILE A 315 -7.24 4.66 5.97
CA ILE A 315 -7.94 3.38 5.82
C ILE A 315 -9.44 3.53 6.06
N ALA A 316 -9.86 4.26 7.10
CA ALA A 316 -11.27 4.45 7.42
C ALA A 316 -12.04 5.11 6.26
N VAL A 317 -11.46 6.14 5.63
CA VAL A 317 -12.07 6.88 4.52
C VAL A 317 -12.15 6.01 3.28
N ILE A 318 -11.09 5.30 2.94
CA ILE A 318 -11.10 4.37 1.81
C ILE A 318 -12.17 3.30 2.02
N MET A 319 -12.29 2.74 3.22
CA MET A 319 -13.34 1.76 3.53
C MET A 319 -14.74 2.34 3.42
N GLU A 320 -14.96 3.59 3.85
CA GLU A 320 -16.25 4.26 3.74
C GLU A 320 -16.62 4.54 2.28
N GLU A 321 -15.68 5.04 1.48
CA GLU A 321 -15.92 5.32 0.07
C GLU A 321 -16.11 4.01 -0.74
N LEU A 322 -15.34 2.97 -0.45
CA LEU A 322 -15.53 1.64 -1.07
C LEU A 322 -16.90 1.03 -0.72
N LEU A 323 -17.43 1.33 0.46
CA LEU A 323 -18.79 0.94 0.82
C LEU A 323 -19.84 1.69 -0.01
N LYS A 324 -19.64 2.99 -0.29
CA LYS A 324 -20.51 3.76 -1.20
C LYS A 324 -20.45 3.21 -2.63
N VAL A 325 -19.25 2.90 -3.13
CA VAL A 325 -19.05 2.24 -4.43
C VAL A 325 -19.78 0.91 -4.48
N SER A 326 -19.66 0.11 -3.42
CA SER A 326 -20.37 -1.17 -3.29
C SER A 326 -21.89 -1.01 -3.33
N GLY A 327 -22.44 -0.01 -2.63
CA GLY A 327 -23.86 0.30 -2.66
C GLY A 327 -24.34 0.67 -4.07
N ASN A 328 -23.60 1.53 -4.77
CA ASN A 328 -23.89 1.91 -6.15
C ASN A 328 -23.87 0.70 -7.11
N LEU A 329 -22.83 -0.14 -7.03
CA LEU A 329 -22.72 -1.35 -7.84
C LEU A 329 -23.88 -2.32 -7.60
N LEU A 330 -24.26 -2.52 -6.33
CA LEU A 330 -25.35 -3.43 -5.96
C LEU A 330 -26.70 -2.93 -6.46
N GLN A 331 -27.01 -1.65 -6.24
CA GLN A 331 -28.33 -1.08 -6.51
C GLN A 331 -28.54 -0.71 -7.99
N ASN A 332 -27.48 -0.30 -8.70
CA ASN A 332 -27.62 0.20 -10.07
C ASN A 332 -27.11 -0.80 -11.10
N SER A 333 -25.89 -1.33 -10.97
CA SER A 333 -25.30 -2.19 -12.00
C SER A 333 -25.78 -3.64 -11.89
N ILE A 334 -25.52 -4.27 -10.75
CA ILE A 334 -25.82 -5.69 -10.51
C ILE A 334 -27.33 -5.92 -10.49
N LEU A 335 -28.10 -5.10 -9.79
CA LEU A 335 -29.56 -5.22 -9.74
C LEU A 335 -30.20 -5.07 -11.14
N SER A 336 -29.76 -4.10 -11.93
CA SER A 336 -30.24 -3.90 -13.31
C SER A 336 -29.92 -5.11 -14.20
N ALA A 337 -28.70 -5.65 -14.10
CA ALA A 337 -28.32 -6.86 -14.80
C ALA A 337 -29.15 -8.08 -14.36
N LEU A 338 -29.35 -8.27 -13.05
CA LEU A 338 -30.15 -9.36 -12.49
C LEU A 338 -31.62 -9.30 -12.94
N ARG A 339 -32.21 -8.11 -13.04
CA ARG A 339 -33.57 -7.92 -13.58
C ARG A 339 -33.68 -8.38 -15.03
N LYS A 340 -32.61 -8.33 -15.83
CA LYS A 340 -32.57 -8.93 -17.16
C LYS A 340 -32.37 -10.44 -17.08
N VAL A 341 -31.45 -10.92 -16.24
CA VAL A 341 -31.18 -12.37 -16.06
C VAL A 341 -32.43 -13.14 -15.64
N ILE A 342 -33.23 -12.64 -14.69
CA ILE A 342 -34.44 -13.33 -14.22
C ILE A 342 -35.48 -13.54 -15.34
N THR A 343 -35.50 -12.69 -16.37
CA THR A 343 -36.38 -12.87 -17.53
C THR A 343 -35.91 -13.95 -18.51
N LEU A 344 -34.61 -14.29 -18.45
CA LEU A 344 -33.97 -15.29 -19.32
C LEU A 344 -33.93 -16.67 -18.66
N VAL A 345 -33.91 -16.73 -17.33
CA VAL A 345 -33.95 -17.97 -16.54
C VAL A 345 -35.40 -18.48 -16.46
N PRO A 346 -35.65 -19.80 -16.60
CA PRO A 346 -37.00 -20.35 -16.46
C PRO A 346 -37.54 -20.13 -15.04
N LYS A 347 -38.83 -19.80 -14.93
CA LYS A 347 -39.51 -19.60 -13.62
C LYS A 347 -39.41 -20.83 -12.71
N VAL A 348 -39.40 -22.03 -13.30
CA VAL A 348 -39.30 -23.31 -12.61
C VAL A 348 -38.27 -24.18 -13.33
N CYS A 349 -37.26 -24.66 -12.61
CA CYS A 349 -36.22 -25.55 -13.12
C CYS A 349 -36.04 -26.73 -12.16
N LYS A 350 -36.62 -27.88 -12.52
CA LYS A 350 -36.54 -29.10 -11.71
C LYS A 350 -35.14 -29.71 -11.74
N LEU A 351 -34.78 -30.44 -10.69
CA LEU A 351 -33.60 -31.30 -10.67
C LEU A 351 -33.98 -32.67 -11.28
N PRO A 352 -33.50 -33.04 -12.49
CA PRO A 352 -33.87 -34.32 -13.09
C PRO A 352 -33.33 -35.49 -12.26
N ARG A 353 -34.04 -36.62 -12.29
CA ARG A 353 -33.65 -37.84 -11.56
C ARG A 353 -32.36 -38.44 -12.13
N TYR A 354 -31.70 -39.29 -11.34
CA TYR A 354 -30.47 -39.97 -11.73
C TYR A 354 -30.69 -40.90 -12.93
N ASP A 355 -31.91 -41.39 -13.14
CA ASP A 355 -32.30 -42.27 -14.26
C ASP A 355 -32.08 -41.64 -15.64
N TYR A 356 -32.09 -40.30 -15.73
CA TYR A 356 -31.86 -39.57 -16.99
C TYR A 356 -30.38 -39.59 -17.42
N GLY A 357 -29.46 -39.99 -16.53
CA GLY A 357 -28.02 -39.95 -16.77
C GLY A 357 -27.44 -38.53 -16.82
N SER A 358 -26.15 -38.42 -16.53
CA SER A 358 -25.41 -37.16 -16.51
C SER A 358 -25.43 -36.42 -17.87
N PRO A 359 -25.34 -37.08 -19.05
CA PRO A 359 -25.47 -36.38 -20.34
C PRO A 359 -26.86 -35.81 -20.56
N GLY A 360 -27.91 -36.53 -20.14
CA GLY A 360 -29.30 -36.08 -20.24
C GLY A 360 -29.61 -34.91 -19.31
N VAL A 361 -29.11 -34.96 -18.07
CA VAL A 361 -29.24 -33.89 -17.07
C VAL A 361 -28.55 -32.60 -17.55
N VAL A 362 -27.33 -32.71 -18.08
CA VAL A 362 -26.59 -31.55 -18.61
C VAL A 362 -27.27 -30.96 -19.84
N SER A 363 -27.74 -31.81 -20.75
CA SER A 363 -28.50 -31.38 -21.93
C SER A 363 -29.80 -30.65 -21.53
N PHE A 364 -30.47 -31.12 -20.47
CA PHE A 364 -31.65 -30.44 -19.92
C PHE A 364 -31.31 -29.03 -19.41
N TYR A 365 -30.27 -28.88 -18.58
CA TYR A 365 -29.88 -27.55 -18.09
C TYR A 365 -29.41 -26.62 -19.21
N TYR A 366 -28.67 -27.15 -20.19
CA TYR A 366 -28.26 -26.38 -21.36
C TYR A 366 -29.47 -25.86 -22.15
N ALA A 367 -30.49 -26.71 -22.37
CA ALA A 367 -31.71 -26.30 -23.06
C ALA A 367 -32.48 -25.23 -22.28
N GLN A 368 -32.57 -25.36 -20.95
CA GLN A 368 -33.26 -24.40 -20.08
C GLN A 368 -32.54 -23.05 -19.98
N LEU A 369 -31.19 -23.05 -19.97
CA LEU A 369 -30.36 -21.86 -19.79
C LEU A 369 -29.83 -21.29 -21.12
N LYS A 370 -30.26 -21.86 -22.26
CA LYS A 370 -29.80 -21.51 -23.61
C LYS A 370 -29.81 -20.01 -23.87
N LYS A 371 -30.90 -19.32 -23.49
CA LYS A 371 -31.05 -17.87 -23.68
C LYS A 371 -30.01 -17.04 -22.91
N LEU A 372 -29.64 -17.49 -21.72
CA LEU A 372 -28.59 -16.85 -20.91
C LEU A 372 -27.22 -17.11 -21.51
N VAL A 373 -26.94 -18.34 -21.95
CA VAL A 373 -25.66 -18.76 -22.56
C VAL A 373 -25.34 -17.96 -23.84
N PHE A 374 -26.34 -17.67 -24.67
CA PHE A 374 -26.13 -16.90 -25.91
C PHE A 374 -26.02 -15.38 -25.71
N ASN A 375 -26.45 -14.85 -24.56
CA ASN A 375 -26.41 -13.41 -24.30
C ASN A 375 -25.08 -12.99 -23.67
N THR A 376 -24.03 -12.93 -24.49
CA THR A 376 -22.66 -12.66 -24.04
C THR A 376 -22.45 -11.25 -23.51
N ASP A 377 -23.22 -10.26 -23.99
CA ASP A 377 -23.11 -8.87 -23.51
C ASP A 377 -23.60 -8.76 -22.06
N LEU A 378 -24.75 -9.37 -21.76
CA LEU A 378 -25.27 -9.42 -20.39
C LEU A 378 -24.32 -10.16 -19.45
N GLN A 379 -23.70 -11.24 -19.92
CA GLN A 379 -22.67 -11.97 -19.15
C GLN A 379 -21.47 -11.08 -18.85
N ARG A 380 -20.96 -10.34 -19.83
CA ARG A 380 -19.83 -9.43 -19.62
C ARG A 380 -20.18 -8.35 -18.60
N ASP A 381 -21.35 -7.73 -18.74
CA ASP A 381 -21.77 -6.65 -17.85
C ASP A 381 -21.94 -7.12 -16.40
N ILE A 382 -22.58 -8.28 -16.19
CA ILE A 382 -22.77 -8.83 -14.84
C ILE A 382 -21.45 -9.36 -14.25
N PHE A 383 -20.62 -10.06 -15.03
CA PHE A 383 -19.36 -10.59 -14.54
C PHE A 383 -18.35 -9.48 -14.21
N GLN A 384 -18.32 -8.42 -15.01
CA GLN A 384 -17.50 -7.25 -14.72
C GLN A 384 -17.97 -6.53 -13.45
N SER A 385 -19.27 -6.28 -13.30
CA SER A 385 -19.83 -5.67 -12.09
C SER A 385 -19.59 -6.53 -10.83
N CYS A 386 -19.74 -7.86 -10.95
CA CYS A 386 -19.46 -8.79 -9.86
C CYS A 386 -17.97 -8.84 -9.52
N ARG A 387 -17.08 -8.80 -10.51
CA ARG A 387 -15.65 -8.73 -10.27
C ARG A 387 -15.27 -7.47 -9.50
N GLU A 388 -15.79 -6.31 -9.88
CA GLU A 388 -15.54 -5.05 -9.19
C GLU A 388 -15.95 -5.13 -7.73
N LEU A 389 -17.18 -5.62 -7.46
CA LEU A 389 -17.64 -5.80 -6.09
C LEU A 389 -16.79 -6.80 -5.30
N GLY A 390 -16.41 -7.92 -5.93
CA GLY A 390 -15.57 -8.93 -5.31
C GLY A 390 -14.16 -8.43 -4.99
N ASN A 391 -13.57 -7.66 -5.91
CA ASN A 391 -12.28 -7.00 -5.71
C ASN A 391 -12.36 -5.98 -4.56
N THR A 392 -13.47 -5.25 -4.42
CA THR A 392 -13.71 -4.36 -3.28
C THR A 392 -13.72 -5.13 -1.95
N ILE A 393 -14.51 -6.21 -1.86
CA ILE A 393 -14.59 -7.07 -0.67
C ILE A 393 -13.20 -7.62 -0.32
N LEU A 394 -12.48 -8.14 -1.31
CA LEU A 394 -11.13 -8.69 -1.14
C LEU A 394 -10.12 -7.64 -0.71
N PHE A 395 -10.18 -6.43 -1.28
CA PHE A 395 -9.31 -5.32 -0.90
C PHE A 395 -9.49 -4.96 0.57
N CYS A 396 -10.75 -4.83 1.03
CA CYS A 396 -11.06 -4.56 2.43
C CYS A 396 -10.52 -5.66 3.35
N LEU A 397 -10.72 -6.93 2.98
CA LEU A 397 -10.22 -8.08 3.74
C LEU A 397 -8.69 -8.08 3.84
N HIS A 398 -7.97 -7.85 2.75
CA HIS A 398 -6.50 -7.88 2.74
C HIS A 398 -5.90 -6.65 3.42
N LEU A 399 -6.53 -5.49 3.31
CA LEU A 399 -6.09 -4.28 4.01
C LEU A 399 -6.23 -4.42 5.52
N GLU A 400 -7.33 -5.00 6.02
CA GLU A 400 -7.49 -5.30 7.45
C GLU A 400 -6.46 -6.33 7.94
N LYS A 401 -6.18 -7.38 7.15
CA LYS A 401 -5.13 -8.36 7.49
C LYS A 401 -3.77 -7.71 7.61
N ALA A 402 -3.40 -6.84 6.66
CA ALA A 402 -2.14 -6.11 6.72
C ALA A 402 -2.08 -5.17 7.94
N LEU A 403 -3.16 -4.44 8.23
CA LEU A 403 -3.27 -3.61 9.42
C LEU A 403 -3.09 -4.43 10.71
N THR A 404 -3.74 -5.59 10.79
CA THR A 404 -3.61 -6.52 11.92
C THR A 404 -2.16 -6.96 12.12
N HIS A 405 -1.42 -7.24 11.03
CA HIS A 405 -0.02 -7.62 11.12
C HIS A 405 0.86 -6.47 11.65
N GLU A 406 0.68 -5.25 11.14
CA GLU A 406 1.42 -4.07 11.60
C GLU A 406 1.13 -3.80 13.10
N GLU A 407 -0.12 -3.87 13.52
CA GLU A 407 -0.50 -3.69 14.93
C GLU A 407 0.10 -4.74 15.86
N VAL A 408 0.13 -6.01 15.44
CA VAL A 408 0.75 -7.08 16.25
C VAL A 408 2.25 -6.85 16.40
N LEU A 409 2.93 -6.37 15.36
CA LEU A 409 4.36 -6.03 15.44
C LEU A 409 4.59 -4.86 16.42
N ASP A 410 3.75 -3.83 16.36
CA ASP A 410 3.79 -2.70 17.29
C ASP A 410 3.55 -3.15 18.75
N LEU A 411 2.59 -4.04 18.99
CA LEU A 411 2.31 -4.61 20.30
C LEU A 411 3.49 -5.45 20.82
N VAL A 412 4.10 -6.28 19.96
CA VAL A 412 5.26 -7.09 20.35
C VAL A 412 6.45 -6.21 20.73
N GLN A 413 6.70 -5.12 20.00
CA GLN A 413 7.77 -4.17 20.30
C GLN A 413 7.50 -3.36 21.58
N SER A 414 6.24 -3.01 21.83
CA SER A 414 5.84 -2.20 23.00
C SER A 414 5.69 -3.01 24.29
N ASN A 415 5.45 -4.32 24.23
CA ASN A 415 5.25 -5.20 25.38
C ASN A 415 6.32 -5.06 26.48
N ALA A 416 7.59 -4.90 26.10
CA ALA A 416 8.70 -4.71 27.04
C ALA A 416 8.58 -3.43 27.88
N PHE A 417 7.93 -2.40 27.33
CA PHE A 417 7.79 -1.07 27.93
C PHE A 417 6.45 -0.87 28.65
N ILE A 418 5.45 -1.72 28.37
CA ILE A 418 4.13 -1.77 29.02
C ILE A 418 4.10 -2.82 30.15
N GLY A 419 5.16 -3.61 30.30
CA GLY A 419 5.25 -4.63 31.35
C GLY A 419 4.47 -5.91 31.03
N ASN A 420 4.07 -6.10 29.77
CA ASN A 420 3.45 -7.34 29.30
C ASN A 420 4.55 -8.36 28.97
N LEU A 421 4.82 -9.28 29.88
CA LEU A 421 5.90 -10.25 29.76
C LEU A 421 5.40 -11.61 29.24
N PRO A 422 6.17 -12.28 28.37
CA PRO A 422 5.82 -13.62 27.92
C PRO A 422 5.87 -14.61 29.08
N ARG A 423 5.08 -15.68 28.98
CA ARG A 423 5.06 -16.75 29.98
C ARG A 423 6.45 -17.40 30.06
N PRO A 424 7.12 -17.42 31.23
CA PRO A 424 8.42 -18.03 31.36
C PRO A 424 8.33 -19.55 31.34
N PHE A 425 9.35 -20.19 30.77
CA PHE A 425 9.54 -21.64 30.91
C PHE A 425 9.70 -21.99 32.40
N CYS A 426 8.92 -22.95 32.91
CA CYS A 426 8.97 -23.41 34.29
C CYS A 426 9.36 -24.89 34.33
N LYS A 427 10.36 -25.25 35.13
CA LYS A 427 10.71 -26.66 35.39
C LYS A 427 9.62 -27.30 36.26
N ALA A 428 9.54 -28.64 36.28
CA ALA A 428 8.49 -29.39 36.98
C ALA A 428 8.31 -29.01 38.48
N ASN A 429 9.36 -28.53 39.15
CA ASN A 429 9.35 -28.16 40.56
C ASN A 429 9.26 -26.63 40.80
N GLU A 430 9.05 -25.82 39.75
CA GLU A 430 9.01 -24.35 39.84
C GLU A 430 7.58 -23.83 39.74
N ASN A 431 7.18 -22.95 40.67
CA ASN A 431 5.90 -22.27 40.57
C ASN A 431 5.97 -21.13 39.53
N PRO A 432 5.11 -21.14 38.48
CA PRO A 432 5.11 -20.13 37.42
C PRO A 432 4.85 -18.71 37.93
N GLU A 433 4.00 -18.54 38.94
CA GLU A 433 3.63 -17.22 39.46
C GLU A 433 4.82 -16.51 40.12
N ILE A 434 5.63 -17.25 40.87
CA ILE A 434 6.84 -16.72 41.51
C ILE A 434 7.84 -16.28 40.44
N LYS A 435 7.95 -17.05 39.35
CA LYS A 435 8.86 -16.75 38.25
C LYS A 435 8.43 -15.53 37.45
N ILE A 436 7.13 -15.36 37.21
CA ILE A 436 6.56 -14.17 36.60
C ILE A 436 6.85 -12.94 37.47
N LYS A 437 6.57 -12.98 38.79
CA LYS A 437 6.88 -11.87 39.69
C LYS A 437 8.36 -11.50 39.73
N ARG A 438 9.27 -12.48 39.69
CA ARG A 438 10.71 -12.24 39.58
C ARG A 438 11.09 -11.56 38.26
N LEU A 439 10.44 -11.91 37.15
CA LEU A 439 10.65 -11.27 35.85
C LEU A 439 10.09 -9.86 35.80
N GLU A 440 8.90 -9.64 36.35
CA GLU A 440 8.32 -8.29 36.51
C GLU A 440 9.24 -7.39 37.33
N GLN A 441 9.84 -7.91 38.41
CA GLN A 441 10.83 -7.17 39.20
C GLN A 441 12.10 -6.87 38.39
N LYS A 442 12.60 -7.85 37.62
CA LYS A 442 13.80 -7.69 36.77
C LYS A 442 13.61 -6.59 35.72
N TYR A 443 12.43 -6.50 35.11
CA TYR A 443 12.12 -5.55 34.05
C TYR A 443 11.33 -4.32 34.52
N ALA A 444 11.14 -4.15 35.84
CA ALA A 444 10.35 -3.06 36.41
C ALA A 444 10.82 -1.66 35.97
N ASN A 445 12.11 -1.49 35.70
CA ASN A 445 12.69 -0.21 35.28
C ASN A 445 12.43 0.13 33.80
N LEU A 446 12.07 -0.85 32.97
CA LEU A 446 11.70 -0.63 31.57
C LEU A 446 10.26 -0.14 31.41
N HIS A 447 9.43 -0.31 32.44
CA HIS A 447 8.03 0.08 32.39
C HIS A 447 7.89 1.62 32.38
N VAL A 448 7.58 2.18 31.21
CA VAL A 448 7.70 3.62 30.92
C VAL A 448 6.81 4.45 31.86
N THR A 449 5.53 4.09 31.97
CA THR A 449 4.55 4.84 32.79
C THR A 449 4.90 4.81 34.27
N ARG A 450 5.42 3.69 34.78
CA ARG A 450 5.88 3.59 36.19
C ARG A 450 7.14 4.39 36.45
N THR A 451 8.06 4.43 35.48
CA THR A 451 9.29 5.23 35.60
C THR A 451 8.98 6.72 35.52
N ILE A 452 8.14 7.15 34.57
CA ILE A 452 7.69 8.55 34.45
C ILE A 452 6.83 8.96 35.65
N GLY A 453 5.98 8.07 36.17
CA GLY A 453 5.22 8.32 37.39
C GLY A 453 6.08 8.58 38.64
N ARG A 454 7.33 8.11 38.66
CA ARG A 454 8.27 8.32 39.78
C ARG A 454 9.13 9.57 39.63
N TYR A 455 9.53 9.91 38.40
CA TYR A 455 10.55 10.94 38.15
C TYR A 455 10.08 12.09 37.26
N GLY A 456 8.91 11.97 36.64
CA GLY A 456 8.36 12.93 35.70
C GLY A 456 7.47 13.97 36.36
N THR A 457 7.20 15.03 35.60
CA THR A 457 6.20 16.06 35.92
C THR A 457 4.78 15.54 35.69
N GLU A 458 3.77 16.15 36.32
CA GLU A 458 2.37 15.76 36.14
C GLU A 458 1.93 15.73 34.67
N LYS A 459 2.39 16.71 33.87
CA LYS A 459 2.13 16.73 32.41
C LYS A 459 2.72 15.51 31.70
N GLN A 460 3.95 15.12 32.05
CA GLN A 460 4.60 13.95 31.45
C GLN A 460 3.90 12.65 31.87
N VAL A 461 3.41 12.58 33.11
CA VAL A 461 2.65 11.42 33.61
C VAL A 461 1.34 11.26 32.84
N SER A 462 0.57 12.33 32.67
CA SER A 462 -0.65 12.32 31.85
C SER A 462 -0.36 11.87 30.42
N LEU A 463 0.64 12.47 29.76
CA LEU A 463 1.00 12.11 28.38
C LEU A 463 1.48 10.65 28.25
N ALA A 464 2.18 10.14 29.26
CA ALA A 464 2.63 8.75 29.28
C ALA A 464 1.46 7.77 29.41
N GLN A 465 0.47 8.10 30.25
CA GLN A 465 -0.76 7.29 30.40
C GLN A 465 -1.57 7.26 29.10
N ASP A 466 -1.75 8.41 28.45
CA ASP A 466 -2.44 8.49 27.16
C ASP A 466 -1.67 7.71 26.07
N GLY A 467 -0.34 7.82 26.05
CA GLY A 467 0.51 7.08 25.12
C GLY A 467 0.47 5.57 25.34
N GLU A 468 0.45 5.10 26.59
CA GLU A 468 0.29 3.68 26.91
C GLU A 468 -1.07 3.15 26.45
N LEU A 469 -2.14 3.92 26.68
CA LEU A 469 -3.49 3.56 26.25
C LEU A 469 -3.55 3.38 24.72
N LEU A 470 -3.07 4.37 23.96
CA LEU A 470 -3.03 4.33 22.49
C LEU A 470 -2.14 3.21 21.94
N THR A 471 -1.13 2.79 22.70
CA THR A 471 -0.24 1.70 22.28
C THR A 471 -0.87 0.34 22.52
N ARG A 472 -1.60 0.18 23.63
CA ARG A 472 -2.27 -1.07 24.03
C ARG A 472 -3.57 -1.31 23.26
N GLU A 473 -4.33 -0.26 22.99
CA GLU A 473 -5.63 -0.35 22.33
C GLU A 473 -5.47 -0.33 20.80
N ARG A 474 -5.34 -1.52 20.23
CA ARG A 474 -5.27 -1.77 18.78
C ARG A 474 -6.48 -2.55 18.31
N LEU A 475 -6.81 -2.47 17.01
CA LEU A 475 -7.99 -3.15 16.47
C LEU A 475 -7.88 -4.68 16.60
N CYS A 476 -6.67 -5.22 16.41
CA CYS A 476 -6.37 -6.64 16.56
C CYS A 476 -6.68 -7.24 17.94
N CYS A 477 -6.92 -6.41 18.97
CA CYS A 477 -7.28 -6.85 20.32
C CYS A 477 -8.73 -7.35 20.45
N GLY A 478 -9.56 -7.24 19.40
CA GLY A 478 -10.92 -7.82 19.41
C GLY A 478 -11.93 -7.17 18.48
N LEU A 479 -11.51 -6.26 17.60
CA LEU A 479 -12.39 -5.57 16.65
C LEU A 479 -12.12 -6.09 15.23
N SER A 480 -13.16 -6.13 14.38
CA SER A 480 -13.02 -6.46 12.96
C SER A 480 -13.78 -5.48 12.08
N ILE A 481 -13.07 -4.91 11.10
CA ILE A 481 -13.64 -3.91 10.17
C ILE A 481 -14.48 -4.63 9.10
N PHE A 482 -13.99 -5.75 8.58
CA PHE A 482 -14.58 -6.50 7.49
C PHE A 482 -15.97 -7.05 7.85
N GLU A 483 -16.15 -7.46 9.11
CA GLU A 483 -17.46 -7.86 9.61
C GLU A 483 -18.49 -6.73 9.51
N VAL A 484 -18.13 -5.54 10.01
CA VAL A 484 -18.99 -4.34 9.94
C VAL A 484 -19.29 -3.98 8.49
N LEU A 485 -18.30 -4.08 7.61
CA LEU A 485 -18.45 -3.81 6.18
C LEU A 485 -19.46 -4.76 5.53
N LEU A 486 -19.35 -6.07 5.76
CA LEU A 486 -20.32 -7.05 5.25
C LEU A 486 -21.73 -6.80 5.81
N SER A 487 -21.84 -6.47 7.10
CA SER A 487 -23.13 -6.13 7.70
C SER A 487 -23.76 -4.89 7.09
N ARG A 488 -22.97 -3.86 6.76
CA ARG A 488 -23.46 -2.65 6.09
C ARG A 488 -23.82 -2.91 4.63
N MET A 489 -23.05 -3.73 3.91
CA MET A 489 -23.38 -4.14 2.54
C MET A 489 -24.70 -4.91 2.47
N LYS A 490 -24.99 -5.75 3.46
CA LYS A 490 -26.28 -6.46 3.57
C LYS A 490 -27.48 -5.51 3.58
N ASN A 491 -27.35 -4.32 4.17
CA ASN A 491 -28.43 -3.32 4.21
C ASN A 491 -28.76 -2.74 2.83
N PHE A 492 -27.91 -2.91 1.82
CA PHE A 492 -28.21 -2.50 0.44
C PHE A 492 -29.09 -3.52 -0.31
N LEU A 493 -29.22 -4.75 0.20
CA LEU A 493 -29.96 -5.84 -0.41
C LEU A 493 -31.44 -5.82 0.02
N VAL A 494 -32.19 -4.80 -0.43
CA VAL A 494 -33.60 -4.60 -0.04
C VAL A 494 -34.60 -5.09 -1.10
N ASP A 495 -34.19 -5.09 -2.37
CA ASP A 495 -35.09 -5.43 -3.49
C ASP A 495 -35.64 -6.88 -3.39
N PRO A 496 -36.94 -7.11 -3.66
CA PRO A 496 -37.55 -8.44 -3.61
C PRO A 496 -36.85 -9.50 -4.48
N ILE A 497 -36.10 -9.10 -5.53
CA ILE A 497 -35.36 -10.05 -6.38
C ILE A 497 -34.34 -10.88 -5.60
N TRP A 498 -33.84 -10.36 -4.46
CA TRP A 498 -32.84 -11.06 -3.65
C TRP A 498 -33.45 -12.24 -2.89
N PHE A 499 -34.69 -12.09 -2.41
CA PHE A 499 -35.38 -13.03 -1.51
C PHE A 499 -36.48 -13.84 -2.20
N GLY A 500 -36.95 -13.39 -3.36
CA GLY A 500 -38.15 -13.91 -4.03
C GLY A 500 -39.39 -13.06 -3.70
N SER A 501 -40.23 -12.81 -4.72
CA SER A 501 -41.38 -11.90 -4.60
C SER A 501 -42.61 -12.51 -3.92
N CYS A 502 -42.72 -13.84 -3.87
CA CYS A 502 -43.89 -14.55 -3.33
C CYS A 502 -43.41 -15.69 -2.44
N PRO A 503 -43.96 -15.93 -1.24
CA PRO A 503 -43.52 -16.99 -0.33
C PRO A 503 -43.54 -18.39 -0.99
N PRO A 504 -42.71 -19.33 -0.51
CA PRO A 504 -42.59 -20.64 -1.14
C PRO A 504 -43.91 -21.42 -1.07
N THR A 505 -44.23 -22.13 -2.16
CA THR A 505 -45.49 -22.89 -2.30
C THR A 505 -45.71 -23.90 -1.16
N ASN A 506 -44.62 -24.52 -0.69
CA ASN A 506 -44.64 -25.49 0.42
C ASN A 506 -44.54 -24.83 1.81
N SER A 507 -44.48 -23.49 1.89
CA SER A 507 -44.28 -22.71 3.13
C SER A 507 -42.99 -23.03 3.91
N VAL A 508 -42.02 -23.72 3.28
CA VAL A 508 -40.72 -24.06 3.87
C VAL A 508 -39.58 -23.40 3.10
N MET A 509 -39.44 -23.72 1.81
CA MET A 509 -38.37 -23.21 0.95
C MET A 509 -38.70 -23.46 -0.52
N TYR A 510 -38.18 -22.61 -1.41
CA TYR A 510 -38.23 -22.86 -2.85
C TYR A 510 -37.34 -24.05 -3.19
N ILE A 511 -37.83 -24.92 -4.08
CA ILE A 511 -37.10 -26.11 -4.51
C ILE A 511 -36.91 -26.04 -6.03
N ASP A 512 -38.01 -25.97 -6.76
CA ASP A 512 -38.00 -25.93 -8.23
C ASP A 512 -38.03 -24.49 -8.75
N GLU A 513 -38.62 -23.56 -7.99
CA GLU A 513 -38.76 -22.16 -8.38
C GLU A 513 -37.40 -21.44 -8.44
N CYS A 514 -37.17 -20.67 -9.49
CA CYS A 514 -35.96 -19.86 -9.67
C CYS A 514 -36.20 -18.41 -9.19
N ALA A 515 -36.68 -18.25 -7.96
CA ALA A 515 -37.09 -16.95 -7.41
C ALA A 515 -36.02 -16.27 -6.54
N GLU A 516 -35.09 -17.04 -5.95
CA GLU A 516 -34.03 -16.51 -5.08
C GLU A 516 -32.72 -16.24 -5.84
N PHE A 517 -31.90 -15.32 -5.31
CA PHE A 517 -30.60 -14.96 -5.90
C PHE A 517 -29.69 -16.19 -6.11
N HIS A 518 -29.62 -17.11 -5.16
CA HIS A 518 -28.75 -18.29 -5.31
C HIS A 518 -29.10 -19.16 -6.53
N ARG A 519 -30.35 -19.16 -7.01
CA ARG A 519 -30.76 -19.87 -8.24
C ARG A 519 -30.27 -19.14 -9.49
N LEU A 520 -30.33 -17.80 -9.48
CA LEU A 520 -29.73 -16.98 -10.53
C LEU A 520 -28.21 -17.17 -10.56
N TRP A 521 -27.56 -17.22 -9.39
CA TRP A 521 -26.14 -17.55 -9.28
C TRP A 521 -25.82 -18.97 -9.77
N SER A 522 -26.68 -19.95 -9.50
CA SER A 522 -26.53 -21.32 -10.03
C SER A 522 -26.57 -21.34 -11.57
N ALA A 523 -27.42 -20.51 -12.18
CA ALA A 523 -27.50 -20.36 -13.63
C ALA A 523 -26.23 -19.69 -14.20
N LEU A 524 -25.71 -18.65 -13.54
CA LEU A 524 -24.45 -18.00 -13.92
C LEU A 524 -23.26 -18.96 -13.74
N GLN A 525 -23.25 -19.75 -12.67
CA GLN A 525 -22.24 -20.80 -12.43
C GLN A 525 -22.24 -21.85 -13.52
N PHE A 526 -23.43 -22.24 -13.98
CA PHE A 526 -23.53 -23.13 -15.14
C PHE A 526 -22.84 -22.54 -16.37
N VAL A 527 -23.06 -21.26 -16.67
CA VAL A 527 -22.42 -20.59 -17.81
C VAL A 527 -20.90 -20.61 -17.69
N PHE A 528 -20.34 -20.23 -16.55
CA PHE A 528 -18.88 -20.14 -16.41
C PHE A 528 -18.15 -21.48 -16.18
N CYS A 529 -18.91 -22.54 -15.88
CA CYS A 529 -18.41 -23.91 -15.85
C CYS A 529 -18.34 -24.56 -17.23
N ILE A 530 -18.98 -23.99 -18.27
CA ILE A 530 -18.87 -24.50 -19.64
C ILE A 530 -17.39 -24.40 -20.09
N PRO A 531 -16.77 -25.50 -20.54
CA PRO A 531 -15.39 -25.48 -21.01
C PRO A 531 -15.20 -24.50 -22.17
N ALA A 532 -14.16 -23.66 -22.07
CA ALA A 532 -13.76 -22.78 -23.16
C ALA A 532 -13.20 -23.59 -24.34
N ARG A 533 -13.32 -23.04 -25.55
CA ARG A 533 -12.67 -23.60 -26.75
C ARG A 533 -11.15 -23.38 -26.67
N GLU A 534 -10.35 -24.19 -27.37
CA GLU A 534 -8.87 -24.26 -27.24
C GLU A 534 -8.11 -22.93 -27.46
N ASN A 535 -8.76 -21.86 -27.96
CA ASN A 535 -8.17 -20.53 -28.15
C ASN A 535 -8.91 -19.39 -27.44
N GLN A 536 -9.85 -19.68 -26.54
CA GLN A 536 -10.60 -18.68 -25.78
C GLN A 536 -10.06 -18.55 -24.37
N VAL A 537 -9.89 -17.30 -23.92
CA VAL A 537 -9.48 -16.99 -22.56
C VAL A 537 -10.57 -17.44 -21.60
N THR A 538 -10.16 -18.09 -20.52
CA THR A 538 -11.10 -18.59 -19.51
C THR A 538 -11.65 -17.45 -18.65
N ILE A 539 -12.74 -17.72 -17.92
CA ILE A 539 -13.40 -16.71 -17.07
C ILE A 539 -12.53 -16.38 -15.86
N GLU A 540 -11.84 -17.38 -15.31
CA GLU A 540 -10.84 -17.22 -14.25
C GLU A 540 -9.64 -16.36 -14.69
N GLU A 541 -9.17 -16.46 -15.94
CA GLU A 541 -8.13 -15.57 -16.46
C GLU A 541 -8.65 -14.14 -16.72
N THR A 542 -9.92 -14.00 -17.05
CA THR A 542 -10.54 -12.71 -17.40
C THR A 542 -10.95 -11.90 -16.17
N TYR A 543 -11.59 -12.54 -15.18
CA TYR A 543 -12.19 -11.90 -14.01
C TYR A 543 -11.56 -12.32 -12.68
N GLY A 544 -10.74 -13.38 -12.65
CA GLY A 544 -10.16 -13.94 -11.43
C GLY A 544 -11.21 -14.51 -10.49
N GLU A 545 -10.80 -14.70 -9.24
CA GLU A 545 -11.69 -15.16 -8.18
C GLU A 545 -12.63 -14.07 -7.64
N GLY A 546 -12.41 -12.79 -8.00
CA GLY A 546 -13.28 -11.67 -7.59
C GLY A 546 -14.75 -11.91 -7.95
N LEU A 547 -15.01 -12.47 -9.13
CA LEU A 547 -16.34 -12.89 -9.56
C LEU A 547 -17.01 -13.84 -8.53
N ASN A 548 -16.30 -14.88 -8.12
CA ASN A 548 -16.80 -15.89 -7.19
C ASN A 548 -16.96 -15.32 -5.77
N TRP A 549 -16.05 -14.42 -5.35
CA TRP A 549 -16.16 -13.71 -4.09
C TRP A 549 -17.42 -12.86 -4.00
N CYS A 550 -17.80 -12.16 -5.07
CA CYS A 550 -19.07 -11.42 -5.13
C CYS A 550 -20.28 -12.35 -4.99
N GLY A 551 -20.38 -13.39 -5.82
CA GLY A 551 -21.52 -14.30 -5.80
C GLY A 551 -21.67 -15.02 -4.46
N CYS A 552 -20.57 -15.55 -3.92
CA CYS A 552 -20.56 -16.20 -2.61
C CYS A 552 -20.85 -15.22 -1.46
N ALA A 553 -20.34 -13.99 -1.52
CA ALA A 553 -20.66 -12.96 -0.52
C ALA A 553 -22.15 -12.65 -0.47
N LEU A 554 -22.79 -12.48 -1.63
CA LEU A 554 -24.23 -12.24 -1.71
C LEU A 554 -25.05 -13.43 -1.21
N VAL A 555 -24.72 -14.66 -1.63
CA VAL A 555 -25.38 -15.88 -1.14
C VAL A 555 -25.23 -16.02 0.38
N ALA A 556 -24.06 -15.69 0.94
CA ALA A 556 -23.82 -15.73 2.38
C ALA A 556 -24.56 -14.63 3.16
N MET A 557 -24.57 -13.38 2.67
CA MET A 557 -25.26 -12.26 3.31
C MET A 557 -26.79 -12.45 3.34
N LEU A 558 -27.35 -13.09 2.31
CA LEU A 558 -28.77 -13.45 2.19
C LEU A 558 -29.15 -14.73 2.95
N ASP A 559 -28.20 -15.42 3.59
CA ASP A 559 -28.41 -16.70 4.27
C ASP A 559 -29.00 -17.80 3.35
N GLN A 560 -28.59 -17.80 2.08
CA GLN A 560 -29.05 -18.72 1.04
C GLN A 560 -28.07 -19.88 0.79
N ARG A 561 -26.93 -19.92 1.50
CA ARG A 561 -25.84 -20.89 1.27
C ARG A 561 -26.29 -22.35 1.33
N ARG A 562 -27.03 -22.74 2.37
CA ARG A 562 -27.46 -24.15 2.54
C ARG A 562 -28.38 -24.59 1.40
N ARG A 563 -29.27 -23.70 0.96
CA ARG A 563 -30.16 -23.95 -0.18
C ARG A 563 -29.34 -24.05 -1.47
N PHE A 564 -28.40 -23.14 -1.69
CA PHE A 564 -27.47 -23.18 -2.82
C PHE A 564 -26.73 -24.52 -2.93
N GLU A 565 -26.08 -24.99 -1.86
CA GLU A 565 -25.32 -26.26 -1.88
C GLU A 565 -26.18 -27.48 -2.26
N VAL A 566 -27.48 -27.45 -1.92
CA VAL A 566 -28.42 -28.54 -2.23
C VAL A 566 -28.94 -28.45 -3.67
N VAL A 567 -29.45 -27.28 -4.09
CA VAL A 567 -30.20 -27.14 -5.36
C VAL A 567 -29.43 -26.46 -6.50
N ASP A 568 -28.12 -26.28 -6.37
CA ASP A 568 -27.27 -25.81 -7.48
C ASP A 568 -27.25 -26.81 -8.64
N PHE A 569 -27.39 -26.29 -9.87
CA PHE A 569 -27.46 -27.09 -11.08
C PHE A 569 -26.17 -27.84 -11.36
N CYS A 570 -25.02 -27.19 -11.16
CA CYS A 570 -23.71 -27.79 -11.42
C CYS A 570 -23.38 -28.87 -10.39
N TYR A 571 -23.68 -28.64 -9.12
CA TYR A 571 -23.47 -29.63 -8.06
C TYR A 571 -24.36 -30.84 -8.25
N HIS A 572 -25.59 -30.64 -8.76
CA HIS A 572 -26.45 -31.76 -9.15
C HIS A 572 -25.86 -32.59 -10.28
N VAL A 573 -25.41 -31.94 -11.36
CA VAL A 573 -24.70 -32.61 -12.47
C VAL A 573 -23.51 -33.43 -11.96
N LEU A 574 -22.68 -32.85 -11.09
CA LEU A 574 -21.54 -33.53 -10.48
C LEU A 574 -21.95 -34.75 -9.65
N ARG A 575 -23.05 -34.67 -8.89
CA ARG A 575 -23.57 -35.81 -8.11
C ARG A 575 -24.07 -36.94 -9.00
N VAL A 576 -24.79 -36.63 -10.08
CA VAL A 576 -25.27 -37.65 -11.04
C VAL A 576 -24.10 -38.30 -11.76
N PHE A 577 -23.13 -37.52 -12.23
CA PHE A 577 -21.94 -38.05 -12.91
C PHE A 577 -21.10 -38.97 -12.01
N LYS A 578 -21.00 -38.67 -10.71
CA LYS A 578 -20.32 -39.56 -9.75
C LYS A 578 -20.97 -40.94 -9.62
N VAL A 579 -22.25 -41.06 -9.94
CA VAL A 579 -22.99 -42.32 -9.86
C VAL A 579 -22.89 -43.09 -11.18
N ASP A 580 -23.07 -42.42 -12.32
CA ASP A 580 -23.14 -43.11 -13.61
C ASP A 580 -21.82 -43.19 -14.39
N GLY A 581 -20.87 -42.28 -14.16
CA GLY A 581 -19.56 -42.24 -14.80
C GLY A 581 -19.58 -42.10 -16.33
N LYS A 582 -20.70 -41.64 -16.92
CA LYS A 582 -20.86 -41.57 -18.39
C LYS A 582 -20.18 -40.33 -18.95
N ASP A 583 -19.23 -40.50 -19.86
CA ASP A 583 -18.50 -39.38 -20.47
C ASP A 583 -18.84 -39.21 -21.96
N ASP A 584 -20.01 -38.61 -22.22
CA ASP A 584 -20.49 -38.31 -23.56
C ASP A 584 -20.16 -36.87 -23.97
N ASN A 585 -20.03 -36.63 -25.28
CA ASN A 585 -19.89 -35.29 -25.84
C ASN A 585 -21.27 -34.65 -26.03
N VAL A 586 -21.57 -33.61 -25.24
CA VAL A 586 -22.88 -32.94 -25.26
C VAL A 586 -22.83 -31.73 -26.22
N PRO A 587 -23.76 -31.61 -27.19
CA PRO A 587 -23.79 -30.48 -28.12
C PRO A 587 -23.82 -29.12 -27.41
N GLY A 588 -22.85 -28.26 -27.74
CA GLY A 588 -22.74 -26.90 -27.19
C GLY A 588 -21.93 -26.78 -25.89
N ILE A 589 -21.61 -27.90 -25.22
CA ILE A 589 -20.80 -27.93 -23.98
C ILE A 589 -19.46 -28.61 -24.21
N GLY A 590 -19.42 -29.64 -25.06
CA GLY A 590 -18.22 -30.44 -25.30
C GLY A 590 -18.18 -31.68 -24.41
N GLN A 591 -16.97 -32.16 -24.12
CA GLN A 591 -16.74 -33.35 -23.30
C GLN A 591 -17.23 -33.14 -21.87
N LEU A 592 -18.08 -34.05 -21.37
CA LEU A 592 -18.68 -33.94 -20.05
C LEU A 592 -17.63 -33.98 -18.93
N SER A 593 -16.63 -34.84 -19.02
CA SER A 593 -15.52 -34.94 -18.05
C SER A 593 -14.81 -33.61 -17.81
N ARG A 594 -14.57 -32.81 -18.87
CA ARG A 594 -13.97 -31.46 -18.75
C ARG A 594 -14.88 -30.50 -17.99
N MET A 595 -16.19 -30.52 -18.23
CA MET A 595 -17.15 -29.69 -17.50
C MET A 595 -17.21 -30.10 -16.03
N ILE A 596 -17.25 -31.40 -15.74
CA ILE A 596 -17.30 -31.95 -14.37
C ILE A 596 -16.07 -31.54 -13.57
N GLU A 597 -14.88 -31.61 -14.18
CA GLU A 597 -13.64 -31.17 -13.55
C GLU A 597 -13.70 -29.68 -13.18
N ARG A 598 -14.14 -28.82 -14.11
CA ARG A 598 -14.34 -27.39 -13.83
C ARG A 598 -15.34 -27.15 -12.71
N ILE A 599 -16.49 -27.83 -12.73
CA ILE A 599 -17.50 -27.73 -11.67
C ILE A 599 -16.90 -28.09 -10.31
N ARG A 600 -16.08 -29.14 -10.24
CA ARG A 600 -15.41 -29.55 -9.00
C ARG A 600 -14.46 -28.46 -8.51
N GLN A 601 -13.69 -27.82 -9.38
CA GLN A 601 -12.79 -26.73 -9.00
C GLN A 601 -13.57 -25.53 -8.42
N PHE A 602 -14.64 -25.09 -9.10
CA PHE A 602 -15.50 -24.01 -8.59
C PHE A 602 -16.24 -24.41 -7.31
N GLN A 603 -16.60 -25.68 -7.13
CA GLN A 603 -17.18 -26.17 -5.88
C GLN A 603 -16.21 -26.03 -4.70
N LEU A 604 -14.95 -26.42 -4.90
CA LEU A 604 -13.91 -26.27 -3.88
C LEU A 604 -13.64 -24.79 -3.57
N LEU A 605 -13.56 -23.95 -4.61
CA LEU A 605 -13.39 -22.50 -4.47
C LEU A 605 -14.54 -21.88 -3.66
N ASN A 606 -15.79 -22.12 -4.06
CA ASN A 606 -16.96 -21.59 -3.34
C ASN A 606 -16.97 -22.05 -1.88
N SER A 607 -16.63 -23.32 -1.62
CA SER A 607 -16.55 -23.86 -0.27
C SER A 607 -15.50 -23.15 0.58
N ALA A 608 -14.33 -22.84 0.01
CA ALA A 608 -13.29 -22.08 0.68
C ALA A 608 -13.74 -20.63 0.97
N ILE A 609 -14.35 -19.96 -0.01
CA ILE A 609 -14.86 -18.59 0.13
C ILE A 609 -15.95 -18.53 1.22
N PHE A 610 -16.92 -19.45 1.18
CA PHE A 610 -17.95 -19.55 2.22
C PHE A 610 -17.35 -19.85 3.60
N GLY A 611 -16.30 -20.66 3.67
CA GLY A 611 -15.57 -20.91 4.92
C GLY A 611 -15.03 -19.63 5.55
N VAL A 612 -14.46 -18.74 4.74
CA VAL A 612 -13.97 -17.43 5.19
C VAL A 612 -15.14 -16.51 5.57
N LEU A 613 -16.09 -16.29 4.67
CA LEU A 613 -17.20 -15.36 4.89
C LEU A 613 -18.06 -15.73 6.10
N CYS A 614 -18.37 -17.02 6.28
CA CYS A 614 -19.15 -17.48 7.43
C CYS A 614 -18.38 -17.33 8.74
N LYS A 615 -17.05 -17.32 8.74
CA LYS A 615 -16.28 -17.03 9.96
C LYS A 615 -16.54 -15.61 10.43
N TYR A 616 -16.52 -14.64 9.51
CA TYR A 616 -16.77 -13.23 9.85
C TYR A 616 -18.24 -12.95 10.15
N LEU A 617 -19.18 -13.48 9.34
CA LEU A 617 -20.62 -13.26 9.56
C LEU A 617 -21.18 -13.92 10.83
N LYS A 618 -20.50 -14.93 11.39
CA LYS A 618 -20.89 -15.58 12.66
C LYS A 618 -20.47 -14.80 13.90
N TYR A 619 -19.40 -14.00 13.83
CA TYR A 619 -18.93 -13.24 15.00
C TYR A 619 -19.86 -12.08 15.37
N GLY A 620 -20.67 -11.58 14.43
CA GLY A 620 -21.73 -10.61 14.70
C GLY A 620 -22.95 -11.16 15.44
N GLY A 621 -23.00 -12.48 15.61
CA GLY A 621 -23.91 -13.17 16.52
C GLY A 621 -23.09 -13.92 17.55
N LEU A 622 -22.76 -13.26 18.66
CA LEU A 622 -22.33 -13.93 19.90
C LEU A 622 -23.38 -15.00 20.27
N ASN A 623 -23.16 -16.23 19.78
CA ASN A 623 -23.55 -17.55 20.27
C ASN A 623 -23.75 -18.54 19.11
N ASN A 624 -23.10 -19.70 19.22
CA ASN A 624 -23.32 -20.89 18.37
C ASN A 624 -24.73 -21.51 18.53
N PHE A 625 -25.67 -20.82 19.18
CA PHE A 625 -27.08 -21.16 19.22
C PHE A 625 -27.82 -20.20 18.29
N MET A 626 -28.42 -20.70 17.21
CA MET A 626 -29.48 -19.94 16.55
C MET A 626 -30.55 -19.66 17.63
N PRO A 627 -30.88 -18.40 17.92
CA PRO A 627 -31.96 -18.09 18.84
C PRO A 627 -33.22 -18.83 18.38
N LEU A 628 -33.92 -19.51 19.30
CA LEU A 628 -35.17 -20.23 19.01
C LEU A 628 -36.21 -19.32 18.30
N GLU A 629 -36.11 -18.00 18.50
CA GLU A 629 -36.91 -16.97 17.83
C GLU A 629 -36.72 -16.92 16.30
N LYS A 630 -35.62 -17.43 15.75
CA LYS A 630 -35.36 -17.50 14.30
C LYS A 630 -35.76 -18.84 13.67
N VAL A 631 -36.27 -19.79 14.46
CA VAL A 631 -36.64 -21.12 13.96
C VAL A 631 -38.15 -21.18 13.76
N GLN A 632 -38.58 -21.31 12.50
CA GLN A 632 -39.97 -21.55 12.19
C GLN A 632 -40.36 -22.98 12.61
N VAL A 633 -41.33 -23.09 13.53
CA VAL A 633 -41.84 -24.38 14.02
C VAL A 633 -43.02 -24.81 13.15
N PHE A 634 -43.02 -26.08 12.73
CA PHE A 634 -44.12 -26.69 12.00
C PHE A 634 -45.02 -27.47 12.95
N HIS A 635 -46.34 -27.33 12.81
CA HIS A 635 -47.29 -28.06 13.64
C HIS A 635 -47.42 -29.51 13.17
N PRO A 636 -47.49 -30.49 14.11
CA PRO A 636 -47.86 -31.85 13.76
C PRO A 636 -49.31 -31.89 13.22
N PRO A 637 -49.67 -32.91 12.42
CA PRO A 637 -51.02 -33.02 11.88
C PRO A 637 -52.05 -33.02 13.02
N ALA A 638 -53.00 -32.08 12.97
CA ALA A 638 -54.07 -31.99 13.95
C ALA A 638 -55.02 -33.20 13.79
N LYS A 639 -55.31 -33.92 14.88
CA LYS A 639 -56.41 -34.89 14.88
C LYS A 639 -57.72 -34.11 14.79
N ASN A 640 -58.48 -34.30 13.72
CA ASN A 640 -59.85 -33.80 13.62
C ASN A 640 -60.71 -34.49 14.69
N MET A 641 -60.82 -33.90 15.88
CA MET A 641 -61.88 -34.24 16.84
C MET A 641 -63.16 -33.49 16.46
N HIS A 642 -63.75 -33.88 15.34
CA HIS A 642 -65.15 -33.56 15.00
C HIS A 642 -65.76 -34.74 14.23
N MET A 643 -66.06 -35.80 14.96
CA MET A 643 -67.13 -36.75 14.68
C MET A 643 -67.52 -37.40 16.01
N GLN A 644 -68.43 -36.74 16.74
CA GLN A 644 -69.49 -37.38 17.53
C GLN A 644 -70.70 -36.46 17.48
#